data_AF-A0AAU7TKU9-F1
#
_entry.id   AF-A0AAU7TKU9-F1
#
_cell.length_a   1.000
_cell.length_b   1.000
_cell.length_c   1.000
_cell.angle_alpha   90.00
_cell.angle_beta   90.00
_cell.angle_gamma   90.00
#
_symmetry.space_group_name_H-M   'P 1'
#
loop_
_entity.id
_entity.type
_entity.pdbx_description
1 polymer ?
#
loop_
_entity_poly.entity_id
_entity_poly.type
_entity_poly.pdbx_seq_one_letter_code
_entity_poly.pdbx_strand_id
1 'polypeptide(L)'
;MRRPAAVVTTLASLYAGLTVAAVPTQATAAAGCDAASAGFTPVLQLELPERANYLNTTPPYSLDRTAEIGTGFDRVGYCLELNGPDGPQWVWTAMEPFTTDARRIGLPTRPGEIVRQRVGDLDVLSNVPGVTQGSGQSGYLEMWPNQYARTASAQVANGSATTFDADDSPTTPLGYGSFQVSQVGATRPSSVPAKPVFAINTFTQSATSLLSLGIGARPTADPDWTFAGNAAQYTQRRFTAYVRKSLVELTEAPQDRQLVPRDAGGRATVPVAGRMTDPRVKSVQLTVTSNGETEVYTSASREFRFTPRIKAGLREYTFELKALGRVVARRDGVAAGDVYVVQGQSNAEASMYNGAASGEESPYLRSFGSPVSDPSISAADRVWSYATGDVSRQSGSVGQWAIRMGRQLVDKYQVPIALINGAHGGRPIAFFQRNDANPDDLSTNYGRLRQRLVAAGVIDHIRGVLWYQGESDSDNAAVHVSGFTSLLQDWRADFGTAPKYYVYQVRTSPCGNSTSINLREAQRQLGDTHGVTVLSTTGLSGHDGCHYAYAGGYREMGDHAYAVVARDLYGGPSAGVAPPNPLDVTATGSQLTVRLRSTDPLTVDDGVAADFRVDGAAVTVTSVAYEPGKLVLQLSGPPTGATALTYQAHLRAGPWITNAVGAGLLTFSLPIS
;
A
#
# COMPACT_ATOMS: atom_id res chain seq x y z
N MET A 1 -9.50 74.99 9.12
CA MET A 1 -9.73 75.20 10.58
C MET A 1 -9.95 73.83 11.20
N ARG A 2 -8.92 73.24 11.84
CA ARG A 2 -8.73 73.13 13.32
C ARG A 2 -9.89 72.43 14.08
N ARG A 3 -9.67 71.14 14.35
CA ARG A 3 -9.79 70.35 15.62
C ARG A 3 -10.54 71.01 16.81
N PRO A 4 -11.20 70.22 17.70
CA PRO A 4 -10.47 69.28 18.57
C PRO A 4 -11.14 67.95 18.94
N ALA A 5 -10.27 67.05 19.42
CA ALA A 5 -10.54 65.74 19.98
C ALA A 5 -10.90 65.85 21.47
N ALA A 6 -11.74 64.94 21.96
CA ALA A 6 -12.04 64.76 23.37
C ALA A 6 -11.41 63.45 23.89
N VAL A 7 -10.60 63.61 24.93
CA VAL A 7 -10.07 62.57 25.80
C VAL A 7 -11.07 62.38 26.94
N VAL A 8 -11.42 61.14 27.29
CA VAL A 8 -12.07 60.84 28.57
C VAL A 8 -11.33 59.69 29.24
N THR A 9 -10.84 60.02 30.43
CA THR A 9 -10.12 59.22 31.41
C THR A 9 -11.12 58.59 32.38
N THR A 10 -10.97 57.32 32.74
CA THR A 10 -11.63 56.74 33.92
C THR A 10 -10.65 55.91 34.75
N LEU A 11 -10.20 56.55 35.85
CA LEU A 11 -9.98 56.07 37.21
C LEU A 11 -9.61 54.59 37.43
N ALA A 12 -8.35 54.38 37.82
CA ALA A 12 -7.89 53.21 38.55
C ALA A 12 -8.23 53.34 40.05
N SER A 13 -8.85 52.31 40.62
CA SER A 13 -9.02 52.15 42.08
C SER A 13 -8.14 51.00 42.56
N LEU A 14 -7.26 51.29 43.51
CA LEU A 14 -6.50 50.29 44.26
C LEU A 14 -7.42 49.56 45.25
N TYR A 15 -7.37 48.24 45.26
CA TYR A 15 -7.56 47.45 46.46
C TYR A 15 -6.49 46.36 46.52
N ALA A 16 -5.65 46.46 47.55
CA ALA A 16 -4.70 45.44 47.96
C ALA A 16 -5.45 44.32 48.71
N GLY A 17 -5.21 43.07 48.32
CA GLY A 17 -5.74 41.88 48.99
C GLY A 17 -4.79 40.70 48.78
N LEU A 18 -3.96 40.46 49.80
CA LEU A 18 -3.22 39.24 50.14
C LEU A 18 -3.08 38.17 49.03
N THR A 19 -1.90 38.14 48.40
CA THR A 19 -1.41 36.95 47.69
C THR A 19 -1.09 35.85 48.70
N VAL A 20 -1.98 34.88 48.84
CA VAL A 20 -1.55 33.55 49.30
C VAL A 20 -0.85 32.92 48.11
N ALA A 21 0.48 32.92 48.15
CA ALA A 21 1.27 32.07 47.27
C ALA A 21 0.92 30.62 47.61
N ALA A 22 0.04 30.02 46.80
CA ALA A 22 -0.06 28.56 46.76
C ALA A 22 1.28 28.07 46.21
N VAL A 23 2.13 27.59 47.12
CA VAL A 23 3.24 26.71 46.76
C VAL A 23 2.64 25.60 45.90
N PRO A 24 3.07 25.39 44.65
CA PRO A 24 2.68 24.19 43.96
C PRO A 24 3.31 23.06 44.76
N THR A 25 2.49 22.34 45.52
CA THR A 25 2.86 20.99 45.96
C THR A 25 3.24 20.27 44.68
N GLN A 26 4.53 19.96 44.51
CA GLN A 26 4.97 18.98 43.52
C GLN A 26 4.09 17.77 43.74
N ALA A 27 3.11 17.57 42.84
CA ALA A 27 2.43 16.30 42.76
C ALA A 27 3.57 15.30 42.56
N THR A 28 3.80 14.44 43.55
CA THR A 28 4.72 13.32 43.41
C THR A 28 4.33 12.63 42.11
N ALA A 29 5.20 12.67 41.10
CA ALA A 29 4.93 12.00 39.84
C ALA A 29 4.52 10.58 40.17
N ALA A 30 3.38 10.13 39.63
CA ALA A 30 2.87 8.80 39.91
C ALA A 30 3.99 7.77 39.72
N ALA A 31 4.08 6.79 40.62
CA ALA A 31 5.17 5.81 40.60
C ALA A 31 5.00 4.72 39.52
N GLY A 32 3.87 4.72 38.79
CA GLY A 32 3.51 3.73 37.79
C GLY A 32 2.22 4.09 37.04
N CYS A 33 1.70 3.17 36.22
CA CYS A 33 0.55 3.43 35.34
C CYS A 33 -0.83 3.30 36.00
N ASP A 34 -0.94 2.96 37.30
CA ASP A 34 -2.22 2.58 37.94
C ASP A 34 -3.37 3.57 37.71
N ALA A 35 -3.08 4.87 37.78
CA ALA A 35 -4.09 5.90 37.52
C ALA A 35 -4.43 6.00 36.02
N ALA A 36 -3.45 5.81 35.14
CA ALA A 36 -3.60 5.90 33.69
C ALA A 36 -4.35 4.69 33.10
N SER A 37 -4.22 3.52 33.72
CA SER A 37 -4.88 2.27 33.32
C SER A 37 -6.30 2.11 33.88
N ALA A 38 -6.83 3.12 34.58
CA ALA A 38 -8.17 3.07 35.17
C ALA A 38 -9.25 2.69 34.14
N GLY A 39 -10.04 1.66 34.47
CA GLY A 39 -11.08 1.13 33.58
C GLY A 39 -10.62 0.02 32.63
N PHE A 40 -9.34 -0.34 32.66
CA PHE A 40 -8.79 -1.51 31.99
C PHE A 40 -8.53 -2.66 32.96
N THR A 41 -8.55 -3.88 32.44
CA THR A 41 -8.24 -5.12 33.17
C THR A 41 -6.85 -5.59 32.78
N PRO A 42 -5.92 -5.82 33.73
CA PRO A 42 -4.63 -6.44 33.42
C PRO A 42 -4.84 -7.89 32.96
N VAL A 43 -4.17 -8.27 31.89
CA VAL A 43 -4.32 -9.59 31.25
C VAL A 43 -3.02 -10.37 31.28
N LEU A 44 -1.91 -9.72 30.90
CA LEU A 44 -0.58 -10.30 30.93
C LEU A 44 0.32 -9.39 31.76
N GLN A 45 1.09 -9.95 32.68
CA GLN A 45 2.17 -9.23 33.36
C GLN A 45 3.46 -10.03 33.25
N LEU A 46 4.54 -9.33 32.90
CA LEU A 46 5.88 -9.91 32.75
C LEU A 46 6.88 -9.04 33.51
N GLU A 47 7.58 -9.65 34.47
CA GLU A 47 8.82 -9.08 34.99
C GLU A 47 9.94 -9.40 33.98
N LEU A 48 10.29 -8.41 33.17
CA LEU A 48 11.28 -8.56 32.12
C LEU A 48 12.65 -8.84 32.75
N PRO A 49 13.31 -9.95 32.40
CA PRO A 49 14.66 -10.23 32.87
C PRO A 49 15.68 -9.33 32.15
N GLU A 50 16.93 -9.37 32.58
CA GLU A 50 18.02 -8.72 31.83
C GLU A 50 18.23 -9.37 30.46
N ARG A 51 18.03 -10.70 30.38
CA ARG A 51 18.29 -11.52 29.21
C ARG A 51 17.15 -12.50 29.02
N ALA A 52 16.70 -12.67 27.77
CA ALA A 52 15.66 -13.64 27.45
C ALA A 52 15.91 -14.27 26.08
N ASN A 53 15.41 -15.50 25.93
CA ASN A 53 15.11 -16.07 24.63
C ASN A 53 13.77 -16.76 24.72
N TYR A 54 12.74 -16.06 24.25
CA TYR A 54 11.38 -16.59 24.23
C TYR A 54 11.01 -17.22 22.90
N LEU A 55 11.92 -17.32 21.93
CA LEU A 55 11.62 -17.89 20.61
C LEU A 55 10.93 -19.26 20.73
N ASN A 56 9.75 -19.40 20.13
CA ASN A 56 8.90 -20.59 20.17
C ASN A 56 8.43 -21.04 21.57
N THR A 57 8.52 -20.17 22.57
CA THR A 57 8.06 -20.43 23.94
C THR A 57 7.11 -19.34 24.41
N THR A 58 6.30 -19.64 25.41
CA THR A 58 5.47 -18.62 26.06
C THR A 58 6.33 -17.90 27.10
N PRO A 59 6.41 -16.55 27.09
CA PRO A 59 7.09 -15.80 28.13
C PRO A 59 6.56 -16.18 29.54
N PRO A 60 7.39 -16.16 30.58
CA PRO A 60 6.99 -16.55 31.94
C PRO A 60 6.17 -15.44 32.60
N TYR A 61 4.93 -15.28 32.15
CA TYR A 61 4.02 -14.27 32.68
C TYR A 61 3.69 -14.55 34.15
N SER A 62 3.85 -13.55 35.02
CA SER A 62 3.44 -13.61 36.43
C SER A 62 1.92 -13.52 36.59
N LEU A 63 1.24 -13.00 35.57
CA LEU A 63 -0.21 -13.00 35.41
C LEU A 63 -0.54 -13.39 33.96
N ASP A 64 -1.39 -14.38 33.76
CA ASP A 64 -1.97 -14.70 32.45
C ASP A 64 -3.48 -14.97 32.58
N ARG A 65 -4.29 -14.04 32.06
CA ARG A 65 -5.75 -14.13 32.00
C ARG A 65 -6.26 -14.23 30.57
N THR A 66 -5.41 -14.55 29.60
CA THR A 66 -5.80 -14.60 28.17
C THR A 66 -6.96 -15.56 27.92
N ALA A 67 -6.99 -16.70 28.62
CA ALA A 67 -8.10 -17.66 28.56
C ALA A 67 -9.42 -17.11 29.14
N GLU A 68 -9.35 -16.28 30.18
CA GLU A 68 -10.52 -15.64 30.79
C GLU A 68 -11.11 -14.55 29.87
N ILE A 69 -10.22 -13.75 29.25
CA ILE A 69 -10.61 -12.64 28.39
C ILE A 69 -11.14 -13.13 27.04
N GLY A 70 -10.49 -14.13 26.45
CA GLY A 70 -10.83 -14.65 25.13
C GLY A 70 -10.82 -13.55 24.06
N THR A 71 -11.99 -13.26 23.50
CA THR A 71 -12.19 -12.27 22.43
C THR A 71 -12.98 -11.01 22.85
N GLY A 72 -13.37 -10.91 24.12
CA GLY A 72 -14.36 -9.94 24.60
C GLY A 72 -13.82 -8.57 24.97
N PHE A 73 -13.02 -7.92 24.13
CA PHE A 73 -12.43 -6.60 24.41
C PHE A 73 -12.54 -5.61 23.25
N ASP A 74 -12.62 -4.32 23.58
CA ASP A 74 -12.78 -3.23 22.61
C ASP A 74 -11.62 -2.22 22.58
N ARG A 75 -10.63 -2.37 23.47
CA ARG A 75 -9.34 -1.67 23.45
C ARG A 75 -8.25 -2.54 24.05
N VAL A 76 -7.02 -2.32 23.59
CA VAL A 76 -5.80 -2.91 24.17
C VAL A 76 -4.97 -1.78 24.77
N GLY A 77 -4.36 -2.04 25.93
CA GLY A 77 -3.50 -1.09 26.62
C GLY A 77 -2.19 -1.73 27.07
N TYR A 78 -1.16 -0.92 27.20
CA TYR A 78 0.18 -1.31 27.58
C TYR A 78 0.75 -0.37 28.61
N CYS A 79 1.37 -0.95 29.64
CA CYS A 79 2.19 -0.23 30.59
C CYS A 79 3.60 -0.81 30.59
N LEU A 80 4.60 0.05 30.44
CA LEU A 80 6.00 -0.28 30.69
C LEU A 80 6.51 0.58 31.84
N GLU A 81 7.02 -0.06 32.88
CA GLU A 81 7.60 0.57 34.07
C GLU A 81 9.07 0.14 34.22
N LEU A 82 9.95 1.12 34.30
CA LEU A 82 11.39 0.95 34.44
C LEU A 82 11.85 1.73 35.67
N ASN A 83 12.77 1.18 36.46
CA ASN A 83 13.45 1.94 37.52
C ASN A 83 14.95 1.80 37.33
N GLY A 84 15.64 2.90 37.06
CA GLY A 84 17.04 2.88 36.65
C GLY A 84 17.79 4.16 37.05
N PRO A 85 18.84 4.55 36.29
CA PRO A 85 19.66 5.72 36.62
C PRO A 85 18.86 7.03 36.73
N ASP A 86 17.80 7.16 35.95
CA ASP A 86 16.92 8.34 35.93
C ASP A 86 15.74 8.22 36.93
N GLY A 87 15.77 7.22 37.82
CA GLY A 87 14.71 6.91 38.76
C GLY A 87 13.54 6.14 38.12
N PRO A 88 12.36 6.13 38.78
CA PRO A 88 11.16 5.47 38.27
C PRO A 88 10.60 6.18 37.03
N GLN A 89 10.47 5.42 35.94
CA GLN A 89 9.94 5.84 34.64
C GLN A 89 8.78 4.94 34.24
N TRP A 90 7.73 5.50 33.66
CA TRP A 90 6.61 4.74 33.13
C TRP A 90 5.97 5.39 31.92
N VAL A 91 5.36 4.55 31.09
CA VAL A 91 4.50 4.98 30.00
C VAL A 91 3.29 4.09 29.91
N TRP A 92 2.13 4.71 29.78
CA TRP A 92 0.85 4.09 29.47
C TRP A 92 0.48 4.44 28.03
N THR A 93 0.04 3.44 27.28
CA THR A 93 -0.63 3.65 26.01
C THR A 93 -1.82 2.74 25.83
N ALA A 94 -2.88 3.22 25.19
CA ALA A 94 -4.06 2.42 24.83
C ALA A 94 -4.55 2.78 23.45
N MET A 95 -5.15 1.82 22.73
CA MET A 95 -5.51 1.97 21.32
C MET A 95 -6.67 1.04 20.95
N GLU A 96 -7.18 1.21 19.73
CA GLU A 96 -8.07 0.21 19.15
C GLU A 96 -7.41 -1.18 19.06
N PRO A 97 -8.17 -2.27 19.22
CA PRO A 97 -7.62 -3.60 19.20
C PRO A 97 -7.15 -3.96 17.78
N PHE A 98 -5.85 -4.21 17.62
CA PHE A 98 -5.26 -4.74 16.39
C PHE A 98 -5.51 -6.26 16.21
N THR A 99 -6.09 -6.91 17.22
CA THR A 99 -6.47 -8.32 17.22
C THR A 99 -7.69 -8.52 18.09
N THR A 100 -8.50 -9.52 17.77
CA THR A 100 -9.60 -9.99 18.62
C THR A 100 -9.18 -11.13 19.54
N ASP A 101 -7.93 -11.61 19.49
CA ASP A 101 -7.45 -12.73 20.30
C ASP A 101 -6.54 -12.23 21.42
N ALA A 102 -6.98 -12.36 22.68
CA ALA A 102 -6.18 -11.93 23.83
C ALA A 102 -4.82 -12.62 23.92
N ARG A 103 -4.63 -13.79 23.30
CA ARG A 103 -3.32 -14.48 23.26
C ARG A 103 -2.29 -13.76 22.39
N ARG A 104 -2.73 -12.83 21.53
CA ARG A 104 -1.88 -12.08 20.58
C ARG A 104 -1.50 -10.67 21.05
N ILE A 105 -1.85 -10.28 22.29
CA ILE A 105 -1.57 -8.93 22.81
C ILE A 105 -0.21 -8.83 23.54
N GLY A 106 0.42 -9.96 23.87
CA GLY A 106 1.73 -10.02 24.55
C GLY A 106 2.93 -9.92 23.59
N LEU A 107 4.12 -10.30 24.07
CA LEU A 107 5.32 -10.36 23.23
C LEU A 107 5.16 -11.48 22.17
N PRO A 108 5.33 -11.21 20.87
CA PRO A 108 5.18 -12.22 19.82
C PRO A 108 6.43 -13.11 19.73
N THR A 109 6.29 -14.42 19.89
CA THR A 109 7.42 -15.36 20.00
C THR A 109 7.44 -16.45 18.94
N ARG A 110 6.41 -16.56 18.09
CA ARG A 110 6.24 -17.65 17.12
C ARG A 110 6.13 -17.15 15.68
N PRO A 111 6.56 -17.95 14.67
CA PRO A 111 6.41 -17.57 13.27
C PRO A 111 4.98 -17.14 12.92
N GLY A 112 4.84 -16.02 12.20
CA GLY A 112 3.54 -15.48 11.77
C GLY A 112 2.84 -14.60 12.82
N GLU A 113 3.36 -14.49 14.05
CA GLU A 113 2.93 -13.50 15.04
C GLU A 113 3.52 -12.12 14.70
N ILE A 114 3.10 -11.56 13.56
CA ILE A 114 3.55 -10.26 13.06
C ILE A 114 2.39 -9.28 13.12
N VAL A 115 2.65 -8.11 13.69
CA VAL A 115 1.78 -6.93 13.65
C VAL A 115 2.64 -5.78 13.16
N ARG A 116 2.27 -5.24 12.00
CA ARG A 116 2.86 -4.02 11.45
C ARG A 116 1.77 -3.17 10.85
N GLN A 117 1.24 -2.23 11.61
CA GLN A 117 0.09 -1.45 11.17
C GLN A 117 -0.07 -0.14 11.92
N ARG A 118 -0.77 0.79 11.28
CA ARG A 118 -1.34 1.96 11.96
C ARG A 118 -2.51 1.53 12.85
N VAL A 119 -2.59 2.13 14.03
CA VAL A 119 -3.70 1.98 14.98
C VAL A 119 -4.35 3.34 15.27
N GLY A 120 -5.68 3.36 15.37
CA GLY A 120 -6.44 4.53 15.81
C GLY A 120 -6.62 4.60 17.33
N ASP A 121 -7.22 5.70 17.78
CA ASP A 121 -7.58 5.95 19.18
C ASP A 121 -6.40 5.80 20.16
N LEU A 122 -5.21 6.24 19.76
CA LEU A 122 -3.99 6.10 20.57
C LEU A 122 -3.97 7.13 21.71
N ASP A 123 -4.07 6.65 22.94
CA ASP A 123 -3.79 7.39 24.16
C ASP A 123 -2.34 7.16 24.58
N VAL A 124 -1.66 8.22 25.05
CA VAL A 124 -0.32 8.16 25.62
C VAL A 124 -0.23 9.06 26.84
N LEU A 125 0.24 8.50 27.96
CA LEU A 125 0.56 9.21 29.21
C LEU A 125 1.92 8.70 29.71
N SER A 126 2.76 9.59 30.24
CA SER A 126 4.09 9.20 30.74
C SER A 126 4.65 10.25 31.71
N ASN A 127 5.53 9.81 32.61
CA ASN A 127 6.37 10.72 33.41
C ASN A 127 7.74 11.00 32.78
N VAL A 128 8.08 10.38 31.63
CA VAL A 128 9.37 10.53 30.96
C VAL A 128 9.37 11.80 30.10
N PRO A 129 10.31 12.74 30.31
CA PRO A 129 10.44 13.91 29.46
C PRO A 129 10.66 13.55 27.99
N GLY A 130 9.98 14.24 27.07
CA GLY A 130 10.10 14.02 25.63
C GLY A 130 9.09 13.04 25.04
N VAL A 131 8.40 12.24 25.85
CA VAL A 131 7.24 11.45 25.40
C VAL A 131 6.08 12.41 25.13
N THR A 132 5.58 12.44 23.89
CA THR A 132 4.42 13.26 23.53
C THR A 132 3.15 12.59 24.09
N GLN A 133 2.43 13.30 24.96
CA GLN A 133 1.21 12.81 25.59
C GLN A 133 -0.04 13.31 24.85
N GLY A 134 -1.15 12.59 24.99
CA GLY A 134 -2.44 12.97 24.41
C GLY A 134 -3.36 11.77 24.17
N SER A 135 -4.62 12.03 23.86
CA SER A 135 -5.64 11.02 23.59
C SER A 135 -6.16 11.07 22.14
N GLY A 136 -6.67 9.93 21.65
CA GLY A 136 -7.28 9.84 20.33
C GLY A 136 -6.31 10.09 19.16
N GLN A 137 -5.02 9.82 19.34
CA GLN A 137 -3.97 10.05 18.34
C GLN A 137 -3.87 8.88 17.35
N SER A 138 -3.01 9.00 16.35
CA SER A 138 -2.64 7.89 15.45
C SER A 138 -1.33 7.25 15.90
N GLY A 139 -1.35 5.93 16.00
CA GLY A 139 -0.19 5.11 16.34
C GLY A 139 0.28 4.24 15.19
N TYR A 140 1.47 3.67 15.37
CA TYR A 140 2.02 2.59 14.55
C TYR A 140 2.60 1.52 15.47
N LEU A 141 2.22 0.28 15.21
CA LEU A 141 2.66 -0.90 15.96
C LEU A 141 3.62 -1.71 15.12
N GLU A 142 4.71 -2.12 15.75
CA GLU A 142 5.71 -3.03 15.19
C GLU A 142 5.98 -4.12 16.21
N MET A 143 5.43 -5.31 15.94
CA MET A 143 5.52 -6.48 16.82
C MET A 143 5.85 -7.71 15.98
N TRP A 144 6.98 -8.37 16.27
CA TRP A 144 7.34 -9.63 15.62
C TRP A 144 8.44 -10.38 16.39
N PRO A 145 8.55 -11.71 16.24
CA PRO A 145 9.70 -12.49 16.73
C PRO A 145 10.91 -12.45 15.79
N ASN A 146 10.72 -11.85 14.60
CA ASN A 146 11.65 -11.87 13.50
C ASN A 146 12.93 -11.06 13.76
N GLN A 147 13.95 -11.31 12.94
CA GLN A 147 14.93 -10.27 12.60
C GLN A 147 14.22 -9.17 11.79
N TYR A 148 14.84 -8.01 11.66
CA TYR A 148 14.31 -6.95 10.81
C TYR A 148 15.41 -6.11 10.19
N ALA A 149 15.04 -5.40 9.13
CA ALA A 149 15.92 -4.51 8.40
C ALA A 149 15.42 -3.06 8.51
N ARG A 150 16.39 -2.15 8.56
CA ARG A 150 16.19 -0.70 8.46
C ARG A 150 15.41 -0.37 7.20
N THR A 151 14.39 0.48 7.36
CA THR A 151 13.39 0.91 6.36
C THR A 151 13.24 0.01 5.16
N ALA A 152 12.07 -0.64 5.12
CA ALA A 152 11.55 -1.09 3.85
C ALA A 152 10.04 -0.86 3.70
N SER A 153 9.31 -0.34 4.69
CA SER A 153 7.86 -0.25 4.59
C SER A 153 7.35 1.02 3.88
N ALA A 154 8.03 2.16 4.07
CA ALA A 154 7.57 3.47 3.62
C ALA A 154 6.10 3.71 4.01
N GLN A 155 5.63 3.24 5.17
CA GLN A 155 4.28 3.55 5.64
C GLN A 155 4.30 4.71 6.63
N VAL A 156 5.40 4.88 7.35
CA VAL A 156 5.62 5.96 8.29
C VAL A 156 6.44 7.08 7.64
N ALA A 157 6.18 8.32 8.04
CA ALA A 157 6.85 9.48 7.47
C ALA A 157 8.25 9.65 8.08
N ASN A 158 9.21 10.05 7.26
CA ASN A 158 10.61 10.28 7.63
C ASN A 158 11.32 9.04 8.21
N GLY A 159 10.93 7.83 7.83
CA GLY A 159 11.69 6.61 8.13
C GLY A 159 13.10 6.65 7.55
N SER A 160 14.06 6.04 8.25
CA SER A 160 15.49 6.13 7.98
C SER A 160 16.09 4.84 7.44
N ALA A 161 16.57 4.86 6.20
CA ALA A 161 17.27 3.70 5.62
C ALA A 161 18.63 3.38 6.29
N THR A 162 19.04 4.13 7.31
CA THR A 162 20.35 4.01 7.96
C THR A 162 20.28 3.74 9.46
N THR A 163 19.14 3.98 10.11
CA THR A 163 18.89 3.77 11.55
C THR A 163 17.59 2.99 11.75
N PHE A 164 17.50 2.17 12.78
CA PHE A 164 16.27 1.45 13.12
C PHE A 164 15.26 2.42 13.74
N ASP A 165 14.02 2.39 13.27
CA ASP A 165 12.96 3.32 13.65
C ASP A 165 11.56 2.74 13.38
N ALA A 166 10.53 3.59 13.48
CA ALA A 166 9.12 3.19 13.38
C ALA A 166 8.64 2.81 11.95
N ASP A 167 9.55 2.47 11.03
CA ASP A 167 9.24 2.08 9.64
C ASP A 167 10.03 0.85 9.17
N ASP A 168 10.45 0.02 10.13
CA ASP A 168 11.25 -1.17 9.89
C ASP A 168 10.45 -2.34 9.32
N SER A 169 11.17 -3.32 8.78
CA SER A 169 10.55 -4.46 8.11
C SER A 169 11.02 -5.80 8.67
N PRO A 170 10.10 -6.68 9.11
CA PRO A 170 10.48 -8.02 9.53
C PRO A 170 11.07 -8.78 8.33
N THR A 171 12.09 -9.56 8.62
CA THR A 171 12.76 -10.42 7.65
C THR A 171 12.73 -11.87 8.13
N THR A 172 13.04 -12.81 7.24
CA THR A 172 13.51 -14.13 7.67
C THR A 172 15.04 -14.09 7.74
N PRO A 173 15.66 -14.69 8.77
CA PRO A 173 15.12 -15.63 9.75
C PRO A 173 14.44 -14.99 10.99
N LEU A 174 13.88 -15.84 11.85
CA LEU A 174 13.49 -15.44 13.22
C LEU A 174 14.72 -15.13 14.08
N GLY A 175 14.54 -14.42 15.21
CA GLY A 175 15.56 -14.40 16.26
C GLY A 175 16.12 -13.04 16.65
N TYR A 176 15.29 -12.00 16.68
CA TYR A 176 15.62 -10.80 17.46
C TYR A 176 14.48 -10.43 18.40
N GLY A 177 13.28 -10.23 17.85
CA GLY A 177 12.10 -9.91 18.64
C GLY A 177 11.99 -8.41 18.87
N SER A 178 10.91 -7.82 18.36
CA SER A 178 10.58 -6.41 18.52
C SER A 178 9.14 -6.27 19.02
N PHE A 179 8.94 -5.33 19.93
CA PHE A 179 7.65 -4.79 20.27
C PHE A 179 7.80 -3.30 20.55
N GLN A 180 7.33 -2.50 19.61
CA GLN A 180 7.43 -1.06 19.63
C GLN A 180 6.07 -0.42 19.34
N VAL A 181 5.84 0.71 20.02
CA VAL A 181 4.70 1.59 19.75
C VAL A 181 5.24 2.98 19.48
N SER A 182 4.77 3.58 18.39
CA SER A 182 5.12 4.95 18.01
C SER A 182 3.87 5.76 17.70
N GLN A 183 3.89 7.05 18.01
CA GLN A 183 2.94 8.01 17.45
C GLN A 183 3.38 8.40 16.05
N VAL A 184 2.43 8.53 15.13
CA VAL A 184 2.70 8.87 13.72
C VAL A 184 1.66 9.85 13.21
N GLY A 185 1.95 10.55 12.10
CA GLY A 185 0.93 11.37 11.42
C GLY A 185 -0.24 10.52 10.95
N ALA A 186 -1.47 11.05 10.95
CA ALA A 186 -2.68 10.27 10.72
C ALA A 186 -2.79 9.67 9.29
N THR A 187 -2.19 10.31 8.30
CA THR A 187 -2.30 9.96 6.88
C THR A 187 -0.95 9.72 6.21
N ARG A 188 -0.98 9.28 4.96
CA ARG A 188 0.15 9.36 4.02
C ARG A 188 -0.31 10.07 2.72
N PRO A 189 0.49 10.97 2.12
CA PRO A 189 1.77 11.49 2.62
C PRO A 189 1.60 12.26 3.94
N SER A 190 2.67 12.31 4.73
CA SER A 190 2.72 13.06 6.00
C SER A 190 4.13 13.60 6.19
N SER A 191 4.25 14.78 6.79
CA SER A 191 5.52 15.35 7.24
C SER A 191 5.77 15.17 8.74
N VAL A 192 4.79 14.61 9.47
CA VAL A 192 4.88 14.37 10.91
C VAL A 192 5.72 13.11 11.14
N PRO A 193 6.98 13.23 11.64
CA PRO A 193 7.83 12.07 11.90
C PRO A 193 7.22 11.21 12.99
N ALA A 194 7.64 9.94 13.03
CA ALA A 194 7.33 9.09 14.16
C ALA A 194 7.93 9.63 15.46
N LYS A 195 7.19 9.43 16.55
CA LYS A 195 7.67 9.67 17.91
C LYS A 195 7.55 8.36 18.69
N PRO A 196 8.68 7.71 19.03
CA PRO A 196 8.66 6.50 19.84
C PRO A 196 7.95 6.72 21.17
N VAL A 197 7.07 5.78 21.54
CA VAL A 197 6.38 5.75 22.84
C VAL A 197 7.12 4.81 23.77
N PHE A 198 7.31 3.55 23.36
CA PHE A 198 8.17 2.60 24.05
C PHE A 198 8.70 1.52 23.11
N ALA A 199 9.74 0.82 23.57
CA ALA A 199 10.30 -0.35 22.89
C ALA A 199 10.70 -1.45 23.90
N ILE A 200 10.40 -2.70 23.52
CA ILE A 200 10.88 -3.93 24.15
C ILE A 200 11.43 -4.82 23.05
N ASN A 201 12.76 -4.94 22.99
CA ASN A 201 13.46 -5.57 21.88
C ASN A 201 14.39 -6.69 22.39
N THR A 202 14.88 -7.53 21.46
CA THR A 202 15.90 -8.58 21.70
C THR A 202 15.40 -9.82 22.46
N PHE A 203 14.08 -9.97 22.65
CA PHE A 203 13.52 -11.03 23.48
C PHE A 203 13.43 -12.41 22.81
N THR A 204 13.78 -12.56 21.52
CA THR A 204 13.84 -13.86 20.82
C THR A 204 15.24 -14.24 20.30
N GLN A 205 16.27 -13.46 20.65
CA GLN A 205 17.61 -13.65 20.08
C GLN A 205 18.41 -14.79 20.71
N SER A 206 18.80 -14.65 21.98
CA SER A 206 19.56 -15.67 22.70
C SER A 206 19.46 -15.44 24.20
N ALA A 207 19.59 -16.52 24.99
CA ALA A 207 19.54 -16.44 26.45
C ALA A 207 20.72 -15.63 27.04
N THR A 208 21.72 -15.30 26.22
CA THR A 208 22.89 -14.50 26.60
C THR A 208 22.81 -13.05 26.13
N SER A 209 21.81 -12.65 25.33
CA SER A 209 21.69 -11.26 24.85
C SER A 209 20.91 -10.42 25.86
N LEU A 210 21.36 -9.18 26.12
CA LEU A 210 20.60 -8.24 26.95
C LEU A 210 19.36 -7.77 26.19
N LEU A 211 18.23 -7.65 26.88
CA LEU A 211 17.07 -6.95 26.33
C LEU A 211 17.42 -5.48 26.07
N SER A 212 16.84 -4.93 25.01
CA SER A 212 16.92 -3.51 24.71
C SER A 212 15.56 -2.87 25.03
N LEU A 213 15.54 -1.97 26.02
CA LEU A 213 14.31 -1.42 26.60
C LEU A 213 14.36 0.11 26.55
N GLY A 214 13.22 0.75 26.33
CA GLY A 214 13.16 2.21 26.32
C GLY A 214 11.76 2.80 26.39
N ILE A 215 11.68 4.01 26.91
CA ILE A 215 10.48 4.86 26.92
C ILE A 215 10.85 6.19 26.24
N GLY A 216 10.10 6.58 25.21
CA GLY A 216 10.47 7.70 24.34
C GLY A 216 11.60 7.35 23.38
N ALA A 217 12.07 8.36 22.64
CA ALA A 217 13.17 8.21 21.68
C ALA A 217 14.51 8.03 22.42
N ARG A 218 15.34 7.10 21.95
CA ARG A 218 16.71 6.95 22.45
C ARG A 218 17.54 8.21 22.11
N PRO A 219 18.29 8.79 23.06
CA PRO A 219 19.04 10.01 22.80
C PRO A 219 20.20 9.87 21.79
N THR A 220 20.76 8.66 21.64
CA THR A 220 21.89 8.38 20.75
C THR A 220 21.67 7.04 20.02
N ALA A 221 22.22 6.91 18.81
CA ALA A 221 22.04 5.75 17.93
C ALA A 221 20.57 5.56 17.48
N ASP A 222 20.05 4.33 17.51
CA ASP A 222 18.72 4.00 16.96
C ASP A 222 17.58 4.50 17.88
N PRO A 223 16.67 5.38 17.38
CA PRO A 223 15.63 6.02 18.19
C PRO A 223 14.63 5.05 18.82
N ASP A 224 14.44 3.88 18.22
CA ASP A 224 13.53 2.82 18.68
C ASP A 224 14.16 1.85 19.70
N TRP A 225 15.36 2.18 20.21
CA TRP A 225 16.14 1.38 21.16
C TRP A 225 16.63 0.03 20.62
N THR A 226 16.58 -0.19 19.31
CA THR A 226 17.20 -1.35 18.69
C THR A 226 18.69 -1.42 19.04
N PHE A 227 19.14 -2.61 19.44
CA PHE A 227 20.49 -2.94 19.92
C PHE A 227 20.99 -2.15 21.14
N ALA A 228 20.13 -1.50 21.93
CA ALA A 228 20.58 -0.76 23.10
C ALA A 228 21.21 -1.66 24.18
N GLY A 229 20.75 -2.91 24.34
CA GLY A 229 21.32 -3.90 25.25
C GLY A 229 21.45 -3.38 26.69
N ASN A 230 20.46 -2.63 27.17
CA ASN A 230 20.55 -1.81 28.37
C ASN A 230 19.74 -2.34 29.56
N ALA A 231 19.09 -3.50 29.44
CA ALA A 231 18.19 -3.99 30.49
C ALA A 231 18.85 -4.11 31.87
N ALA A 232 20.15 -4.44 31.96
CA ALA A 232 20.89 -4.52 33.22
C ALA A 232 21.04 -3.19 33.98
N GLN A 233 20.72 -2.05 33.35
CA GLN A 233 20.74 -0.74 34.01
C GLN A 233 19.52 -0.51 34.90
N TYR A 234 18.45 -1.28 34.71
CA TYR A 234 17.20 -1.12 35.43
C TYR A 234 17.09 -2.14 36.58
N THR A 235 16.75 -1.68 37.77
CA THR A 235 16.45 -2.53 38.93
C THR A 235 15.02 -3.09 38.89
N GLN A 236 14.11 -2.41 38.18
CA GLN A 236 12.75 -2.86 37.89
C GLN A 236 12.49 -2.77 36.39
N ARG A 237 11.86 -3.81 35.81
CA ARG A 237 11.44 -3.86 34.42
C ARG A 237 10.11 -4.61 34.33
N ARG A 238 9.00 -3.89 34.41
CA ARG A 238 7.67 -4.51 34.42
C ARG A 238 6.90 -4.11 33.18
N PHE A 239 6.46 -5.10 32.41
CA PHE A 239 5.57 -4.93 31.28
C PHE A 239 4.21 -5.54 31.63
N THR A 240 3.14 -4.78 31.42
CA THR A 240 1.78 -5.27 31.63
C THR A 240 0.90 -4.92 30.42
N ALA A 241 0.27 -5.94 29.84
CA ALA A 241 -0.75 -5.77 28.82
C ALA A 241 -2.15 -5.81 29.46
N TYR A 242 -3.01 -4.94 28.97
CA TYR A 242 -4.34 -4.68 29.48
C TYR A 242 -5.36 -4.76 28.35
N VAL A 243 -6.61 -5.01 28.73
CA VAL A 243 -7.75 -4.86 27.82
C VAL A 243 -8.87 -4.08 28.49
N ARG A 244 -9.68 -3.40 27.68
CA ARG A 244 -10.98 -2.91 28.12
C ARG A 244 -12.05 -3.87 27.65
N LYS A 245 -12.76 -4.51 28.59
CA LYS A 245 -13.83 -5.47 28.26
C LYS A 245 -14.89 -4.80 27.38
N SER A 246 -15.24 -5.44 26.28
CA SER A 246 -16.24 -4.92 25.34
C SER A 246 -17.65 -5.02 25.90
N LEU A 247 -18.53 -4.10 25.49
CA LEU A 247 -19.98 -4.20 25.76
C LEU A 247 -20.74 -4.89 24.61
N VAL A 248 -20.09 -5.06 23.47
CA VAL A 248 -20.65 -5.62 22.25
C VAL A 248 -19.65 -6.59 21.60
N GLU A 249 -20.15 -7.56 20.86
CA GLU A 249 -19.33 -8.40 19.99
C GLU A 249 -19.68 -8.04 18.55
N LEU A 250 -18.68 -7.59 17.78
CA LEU A 250 -18.87 -7.27 16.37
C LEU A 250 -18.71 -8.52 15.52
N THR A 251 -19.71 -8.80 14.70
CA THR A 251 -19.66 -9.87 13.69
C THR A 251 -19.30 -9.32 12.31
N GLU A 252 -19.47 -8.03 12.09
CA GLU A 252 -19.11 -7.34 10.85
C GLU A 252 -18.80 -5.87 11.14
N ALA A 253 -17.67 -5.38 10.65
CA ALA A 253 -17.28 -3.98 10.71
C ALA A 253 -16.20 -3.71 9.66
N PRO A 254 -16.08 -2.48 9.14
CA PRO A 254 -14.95 -2.14 8.29
C PRO A 254 -13.64 -2.21 9.08
N GLN A 255 -12.51 -2.30 8.36
CA GLN A 255 -11.20 -2.00 8.92
C GLN A 255 -10.88 -0.51 8.80
N ASP A 256 -9.95 -0.02 9.63
CA ASP A 256 -9.34 1.28 9.40
C ASP A 256 -8.79 1.38 7.97
N ARG A 257 -8.99 2.54 7.35
CA ARG A 257 -8.53 2.89 6.01
C ARG A 257 -9.08 2.00 4.89
N GLN A 258 -10.03 1.13 5.18
CA GLN A 258 -10.60 0.23 4.20
C GLN A 258 -11.18 0.99 3.01
N LEU A 259 -10.79 0.59 1.80
CA LEU A 259 -11.51 0.96 0.60
C LEU A 259 -12.59 -0.09 0.35
N VAL A 260 -13.85 0.34 0.39
CA VAL A 260 -15.01 -0.49 0.06
C VAL A 260 -15.38 -0.25 -1.41
N PRO A 261 -15.48 -1.30 -2.25
CA PRO A 261 -15.83 -1.11 -3.65
C PRO A 261 -17.17 -0.39 -3.81
N ARG A 262 -17.18 0.62 -4.67
CA ARG A 262 -18.41 1.35 -5.02
C ARG A 262 -19.22 0.59 -6.06
N ASP A 263 -20.53 0.76 -6.03
CA ASP A 263 -21.43 0.30 -7.08
C ASP A 263 -21.49 1.25 -8.28
N ALA A 264 -22.28 0.88 -9.28
CA ALA A 264 -22.51 1.70 -10.47
C ALA A 264 -23.14 3.09 -10.15
N GLY A 265 -23.83 3.22 -9.02
CA GLY A 265 -24.36 4.48 -8.51
C GLY A 265 -23.34 5.33 -7.75
N GLY A 266 -22.08 4.90 -7.68
CA GLY A 266 -21.00 5.62 -7.00
C GLY A 266 -21.09 5.56 -5.47
N ARG A 267 -21.76 4.56 -4.90
CA ARG A 267 -21.88 4.39 -3.44
C ARG A 267 -21.42 3.01 -3.01
N ALA A 268 -20.93 2.88 -1.78
CA ALA A 268 -20.62 1.60 -1.16
C ALA A 268 -21.51 1.38 0.06
N THR A 269 -21.93 0.14 0.27
CA THR A 269 -22.66 -0.28 1.49
C THR A 269 -21.63 -0.79 2.49
N VAL A 270 -21.62 -0.24 3.70
CA VAL A 270 -20.65 -0.59 4.75
C VAL A 270 -21.38 -1.17 5.95
N PRO A 271 -21.61 -2.49 5.99
CA PRO A 271 -22.32 -3.10 7.09
C PRO A 271 -21.55 -3.00 8.41
N VAL A 272 -22.29 -2.72 9.49
CA VAL A 272 -21.80 -2.82 10.87
C VAL A 272 -22.81 -3.65 11.66
N ALA A 273 -22.40 -4.84 12.09
CA ALA A 273 -23.29 -5.79 12.76
C ALA A 273 -22.62 -6.43 13.96
N GLY A 274 -23.45 -6.85 14.92
CA GLY A 274 -22.97 -7.47 16.13
C GLY A 274 -24.06 -7.72 17.14
N ARG A 275 -23.63 -8.10 18.34
CA ARG A 275 -24.46 -8.47 19.48
C ARG A 275 -24.11 -7.64 20.70
N MET A 276 -25.11 -7.19 21.45
CA MET A 276 -24.91 -6.63 22.78
C MET A 276 -24.61 -7.74 23.78
N THR A 277 -23.38 -7.79 24.29
CA THR A 277 -22.95 -8.83 25.24
C THR A 277 -23.22 -8.42 26.69
N ASP A 278 -23.11 -7.13 27.01
CA ASP A 278 -23.38 -6.62 28.36
C ASP A 278 -24.89 -6.42 28.61
N PRO A 279 -25.49 -6.98 29.68
CA PRO A 279 -26.93 -6.88 29.96
C PRO A 279 -27.43 -5.45 30.26
N ARG A 280 -26.52 -4.55 30.63
CA ARG A 280 -26.82 -3.13 30.89
C ARG A 280 -27.06 -2.37 29.60
N VAL A 281 -26.47 -2.78 28.48
CA VAL A 281 -26.68 -2.15 27.16
C VAL A 281 -28.11 -2.41 26.71
N LYS A 282 -28.88 -1.34 26.56
CA LYS A 282 -30.26 -1.36 26.04
C LYS A 282 -30.36 -0.92 24.58
N SER A 283 -29.36 -0.17 24.11
CA SER A 283 -29.26 0.28 22.74
C SER A 283 -27.81 0.54 22.36
N VAL A 284 -27.54 0.46 21.07
CA VAL A 284 -26.28 0.92 20.46
C VAL A 284 -26.59 2.03 19.46
N GLN A 285 -25.63 2.93 19.28
CA GLN A 285 -25.70 4.02 18.32
C GLN A 285 -24.46 3.98 17.43
N LEU A 286 -24.65 3.87 16.12
CA LEU A 286 -23.58 4.06 15.14
C LEU A 286 -23.66 5.49 14.62
N THR A 287 -22.54 6.20 14.68
CA THR A 287 -22.35 7.52 14.06
C THR A 287 -21.40 7.36 12.88
N VAL A 288 -21.80 7.85 11.71
CA VAL A 288 -20.96 7.86 10.50
C VAL A 288 -20.71 9.31 10.12
N THR A 289 -19.45 9.76 10.19
CA THR A 289 -19.08 11.16 9.98
C THR A 289 -18.11 11.30 8.82
N SER A 290 -18.33 12.29 7.94
CA SER A 290 -17.42 12.65 6.85
C SER A 290 -17.60 14.11 6.47
N ASN A 291 -16.52 14.88 6.32
CA ASN A 291 -16.55 16.30 5.93
C ASN A 291 -17.51 17.18 6.76
N GLY A 292 -17.63 16.89 8.06
CA GLY A 292 -18.55 17.60 8.96
C GLY A 292 -20.02 17.18 8.86
N GLU A 293 -20.38 16.32 7.90
CA GLU A 293 -21.69 15.67 7.82
C GLU A 293 -21.71 14.45 8.75
N THR A 294 -22.84 14.23 9.42
CA THR A 294 -23.02 13.11 10.35
C THR A 294 -24.34 12.41 10.11
N GLU A 295 -24.30 11.09 9.97
CA GLU A 295 -25.46 10.20 9.98
C GLU A 295 -25.47 9.38 11.28
N VAL A 296 -26.64 9.23 11.89
CA VAL A 296 -26.82 8.50 13.16
C VAL A 296 -27.81 7.37 12.98
N TYR A 297 -27.41 6.18 13.41
CA TYR A 297 -28.22 4.97 13.41
C TYR A 297 -28.33 4.43 14.82
N THR A 298 -29.48 3.90 15.20
CA THR A 298 -29.70 3.32 16.54
C THR A 298 -30.40 1.99 16.46
N SER A 299 -30.03 1.06 17.33
CA SER A 299 -30.74 -0.21 17.49
C SER A 299 -30.91 -0.54 18.96
N ALA A 300 -32.11 -0.96 19.35
CA ALA A 300 -32.42 -1.54 20.65
C ALA A 300 -32.46 -3.08 20.62
N SER A 301 -32.25 -3.68 19.44
CA SER A 301 -32.23 -5.14 19.30
C SER A 301 -30.92 -5.70 19.83
N ARG A 302 -31.00 -6.85 20.52
CA ARG A 302 -29.82 -7.52 21.09
C ARG A 302 -28.81 -7.91 20.02
N GLU A 303 -29.31 -8.36 18.88
CA GLU A 303 -28.57 -8.52 17.62
C GLU A 303 -28.87 -7.29 16.74
N PHE A 304 -27.85 -6.56 16.31
CA PHE A 304 -28.02 -5.35 15.50
C PHE A 304 -27.27 -5.46 14.17
N ARG A 305 -27.80 -4.76 13.16
CA ARG A 305 -27.17 -4.58 11.86
C ARG A 305 -27.52 -3.20 11.33
N PHE A 306 -26.50 -2.45 10.96
CA PHE A 306 -26.59 -1.19 10.24
C PHE A 306 -26.03 -1.38 8.83
N THR A 307 -26.57 -0.68 7.85
CA THR A 307 -26.12 -0.73 6.45
C THR A 307 -25.96 0.68 5.86
N PRO A 308 -25.15 1.55 6.49
CA PRO A 308 -24.88 2.89 5.96
C PRO A 308 -24.33 2.81 4.54
N ARG A 309 -24.68 3.81 3.74
CA ARG A 309 -24.28 3.91 2.33
C ARG A 309 -23.40 5.13 2.11
N ILE A 310 -22.09 4.92 2.05
CA ILE A 310 -21.12 5.99 1.84
C ILE A 310 -20.99 6.31 0.33
N LYS A 311 -20.72 7.57 0.00
CA LYS A 311 -20.46 8.03 -1.37
C LYS A 311 -18.97 7.92 -1.68
N ALA A 312 -18.64 7.43 -2.88
CA ALA A 312 -17.30 7.57 -3.44
C ALA A 312 -17.00 9.06 -3.68
N GLY A 313 -15.77 9.46 -3.38
CA GLY A 313 -15.36 10.86 -3.38
C GLY A 313 -14.03 11.03 -2.65
N LEU A 314 -13.37 12.17 -2.82
CA LEU A 314 -12.22 12.56 -1.99
C LEU A 314 -12.68 12.95 -0.58
N ARG A 315 -13.14 11.95 0.16
CA ARG A 315 -13.60 12.04 1.54
C ARG A 315 -13.39 10.70 2.24
N GLU A 316 -13.00 10.77 3.50
CA GLU A 316 -12.90 9.62 4.39
C GLU A 316 -14.06 9.65 5.38
N TYR A 317 -14.46 8.46 5.85
CA TYR A 317 -15.54 8.28 6.81
C TYR A 317 -14.99 7.70 8.09
N THR A 318 -15.44 8.26 9.21
CA THR A 318 -15.29 7.69 10.55
C THR A 318 -16.58 6.97 10.92
N PHE A 319 -16.48 5.72 11.35
CA PHE A 319 -17.56 4.94 11.93
C PHE A 319 -17.33 4.83 13.43
N GLU A 320 -18.26 5.30 14.25
CA GLU A 320 -18.13 5.27 15.71
C GLU A 320 -19.37 4.60 16.32
N LEU A 321 -19.17 3.41 16.91
CA LEU A 321 -20.21 2.68 17.62
C LEU A 321 -20.14 3.00 19.11
N LYS A 322 -21.27 3.45 19.67
CA LYS A 322 -21.44 3.74 21.09
C LYS A 322 -22.42 2.79 21.76
N ALA A 323 -22.11 2.45 23.00
CA ALA A 323 -22.99 1.73 23.92
C ALA A 323 -22.81 2.35 25.31
N LEU A 324 -23.90 2.60 26.06
CA LEU A 324 -23.84 3.25 27.39
C LEU A 324 -23.02 4.57 27.40
N GLY A 325 -23.14 5.36 26.34
CA GLY A 325 -22.44 6.66 26.21
C GLY A 325 -20.93 6.57 25.93
N ARG A 326 -20.34 5.37 25.87
CA ARG A 326 -18.91 5.17 25.54
C ARG A 326 -18.73 4.65 24.11
N VAL A 327 -17.63 5.01 23.47
CA VAL A 327 -17.19 4.40 22.20
C VAL A 327 -16.68 2.98 22.45
N VAL A 328 -17.28 2.01 21.76
CA VAL A 328 -16.96 0.57 21.85
C VAL A 328 -16.39 0.01 20.55
N ALA A 329 -16.44 0.77 19.47
CA ALA A 329 -15.64 0.52 18.28
C ALA A 329 -15.55 1.83 17.50
N ARG A 330 -14.40 2.08 16.89
CA ARG A 330 -14.19 3.19 15.98
C ARG A 330 -13.44 2.67 14.75
N ARG A 331 -13.68 3.23 13.58
CA ARG A 331 -12.95 2.93 12.35
C ARG A 331 -12.76 4.21 11.57
N ASP A 332 -11.51 4.56 11.30
CA ASP A 332 -11.14 5.81 10.66
C ASP A 332 -10.62 5.59 9.23
N GLY A 333 -10.81 6.57 8.35
CA GLY A 333 -10.22 6.53 7.00
C GLY A 333 -10.96 5.64 5.99
N VAL A 334 -12.16 5.15 6.31
CA VAL A 334 -12.94 4.28 5.41
C VAL A 334 -13.34 5.09 4.17
N ALA A 335 -13.16 4.55 2.98
CA ALA A 335 -13.46 5.23 1.72
C ALA A 335 -14.22 4.31 0.77
N ALA A 336 -14.97 4.88 -0.17
CA ALA A 336 -15.60 4.14 -1.26
C ALA A 336 -14.86 4.41 -2.57
N GLY A 337 -14.54 3.37 -3.33
CA GLY A 337 -13.64 3.51 -4.48
C GLY A 337 -13.62 2.34 -5.45
N ASP A 338 -12.64 2.36 -6.34
CA ASP A 338 -12.41 1.32 -7.35
C ASP A 338 -11.12 0.53 -7.06
N VAL A 339 -11.06 -0.72 -7.53
CA VAL A 339 -9.96 -1.66 -7.23
C VAL A 339 -9.29 -2.12 -8.53
N TYR A 340 -7.95 -2.08 -8.54
CA TYR A 340 -7.13 -2.55 -9.66
C TYR A 340 -6.04 -3.49 -9.17
N VAL A 341 -5.73 -4.50 -9.99
CA VAL A 341 -4.66 -5.45 -9.75
C VAL A 341 -3.51 -5.16 -10.71
N VAL A 342 -2.28 -5.16 -10.17
CA VAL A 342 -1.05 -5.09 -10.95
C VAL A 342 -0.32 -6.41 -10.79
N GLN A 343 0.15 -6.98 -11.89
CA GLN A 343 0.79 -8.29 -11.87
C GLN A 343 1.83 -8.41 -13.00
N GLY A 344 2.81 -9.29 -12.84
CA GLY A 344 3.89 -9.50 -13.80
C GLY A 344 5.27 -9.48 -13.13
N GLN A 345 6.30 -9.08 -13.87
CA GLN A 345 7.69 -9.12 -13.37
C GLN A 345 8.22 -7.75 -12.92
N SER A 346 9.53 -7.50 -13.04
CA SER A 346 10.20 -6.34 -12.45
C SER A 346 9.64 -5.00 -12.94
N ASN A 347 9.23 -4.92 -14.20
CA ASN A 347 8.62 -3.71 -14.75
C ASN A 347 7.14 -3.54 -14.32
N ALA A 348 6.48 -4.58 -13.80
CA ALA A 348 5.19 -4.47 -13.08
C ALA A 348 5.38 -4.17 -11.58
N GLU A 349 6.43 -4.72 -10.97
CA GLU A 349 6.83 -4.42 -9.58
C GLU A 349 7.20 -2.93 -9.46
N ALA A 350 7.94 -2.43 -10.45
CA ALA A 350 8.25 -1.02 -10.69
C ALA A 350 8.71 -0.26 -9.43
N SER A 351 9.61 -0.86 -8.64
CA SER A 351 10.29 -0.17 -7.56
C SER A 351 11.15 0.98 -8.10
N MET A 352 11.49 1.92 -7.22
CA MET A 352 12.42 3.00 -7.52
C MET A 352 13.75 2.46 -8.05
N TYR A 353 14.14 2.97 -9.22
CA TYR A 353 15.46 2.76 -9.79
C TYR A 353 16.19 4.09 -9.99
N ASN A 354 15.57 5.02 -10.71
CA ASN A 354 16.06 6.38 -10.91
C ASN A 354 14.89 7.37 -10.91
N GLY A 355 14.88 8.29 -9.95
CA GLY A 355 13.75 9.19 -9.71
C GLY A 355 12.66 8.58 -8.83
N ALA A 356 11.86 9.43 -8.18
CA ALA A 356 10.89 9.07 -7.15
C ALA A 356 9.45 9.31 -7.60
N ALA A 357 8.55 8.40 -7.20
CA ALA A 357 7.11 8.53 -7.34
C ALA A 357 6.43 8.90 -6.01
N SER A 358 7.18 9.21 -4.94
CA SER A 358 6.63 9.67 -3.66
C SER A 358 5.72 10.91 -3.77
N GLY A 359 5.89 11.73 -4.81
CA GLY A 359 4.99 12.85 -5.12
C GLY A 359 3.59 12.42 -5.60
N GLU A 360 3.40 11.15 -5.94
CA GLU A 360 2.12 10.59 -6.38
C GLU A 360 1.30 10.02 -5.21
N GLU A 361 1.86 9.97 -4.00
CA GLU A 361 1.17 9.47 -2.82
C GLU A 361 -0.06 10.32 -2.48
N SER A 362 -1.11 9.67 -1.97
CA SER A 362 -2.36 10.33 -1.63
C SER A 362 -3.11 9.56 -0.53
N PRO A 363 -3.83 10.26 0.37
CA PRO A 363 -4.71 9.61 1.32
C PRO A 363 -5.92 8.96 0.66
N TYR A 364 -6.07 9.01 -0.66
CA TYR A 364 -7.12 8.29 -1.41
C TYR A 364 -6.57 7.14 -2.27
N LEU A 365 -5.26 6.87 -2.16
CA LEU A 365 -4.63 5.68 -2.74
C LEU A 365 -4.39 4.66 -1.64
N ARG A 366 -4.92 3.45 -1.87
CA ARG A 366 -4.94 2.36 -0.90
C ARG A 366 -4.30 1.11 -1.45
N SER A 367 -3.84 0.28 -0.53
CA SER A 367 -3.45 -1.09 -0.82
C SER A 367 -3.70 -1.95 0.41
N PHE A 368 -3.60 -3.27 0.25
CA PHE A 368 -3.89 -4.22 1.31
C PHE A 368 -2.78 -5.26 1.43
N GLY A 369 -2.22 -5.42 2.62
CA GLY A 369 -1.10 -6.33 2.90
C GLY A 369 0.18 -6.02 2.10
N SER A 370 1.03 -7.03 1.93
CA SER A 370 2.31 -6.93 1.21
C SER A 370 2.51 -8.03 0.15
N PRO A 371 3.20 -7.74 -0.96
CA PRO A 371 3.61 -8.73 -1.96
C PRO A 371 4.91 -9.47 -1.59
N VAL A 372 5.24 -9.56 -0.30
CA VAL A 372 6.43 -10.28 0.17
C VAL A 372 6.34 -11.76 -0.24
N SER A 373 7.46 -12.33 -0.68
CA SER A 373 7.51 -13.73 -1.12
C SER A 373 7.49 -14.74 0.02
N ASP A 374 7.78 -14.29 1.24
CA ASP A 374 7.71 -15.13 2.44
C ASP A 374 6.24 -15.41 2.80
N PRO A 375 5.80 -16.68 2.80
CA PRO A 375 4.41 -17.02 3.10
C PRO A 375 3.95 -16.62 4.50
N SER A 376 4.85 -16.64 5.50
CA SER A 376 4.51 -16.33 6.89
C SER A 376 4.27 -14.83 7.08
N ILE A 377 5.15 -14.00 6.53
CA ILE A 377 5.00 -12.54 6.57
C ILE A 377 3.78 -12.12 5.72
N SER A 378 3.62 -12.67 4.52
CA SER A 378 2.48 -12.38 3.65
C SER A 378 1.15 -12.80 4.27
N ALA A 379 1.12 -13.92 4.99
CA ALA A 379 -0.07 -14.38 5.71
C ALA A 379 -0.48 -13.46 6.85
N ALA A 380 0.50 -12.89 7.57
CA ALA A 380 0.26 -12.06 8.73
C ALA A 380 -0.15 -10.62 8.38
N ASP A 381 0.36 -10.08 7.27
CA ASP A 381 0.09 -8.70 6.83
C ASP A 381 -1.27 -8.57 6.13
N ARG A 382 -2.34 -8.40 6.93
CA ARG A 382 -3.76 -8.38 6.51
C ARG A 382 -4.49 -7.09 6.83
N VAL A 383 -3.80 -5.97 6.58
CA VAL A 383 -4.31 -4.63 6.92
C VAL A 383 -4.33 -3.71 5.71
N TRP A 384 -5.26 -2.75 5.74
CA TRP A 384 -5.30 -1.64 4.79
C TRP A 384 -4.22 -0.59 5.09
N SER A 385 -3.42 -0.32 4.07
CA SER A 385 -2.28 0.59 4.07
C SER A 385 -2.45 1.67 2.99
N TYR A 386 -1.66 2.73 3.09
CA TYR A 386 -1.55 3.70 2.00
C TYR A 386 -0.70 3.10 0.87
N ALA A 387 -1.05 3.39 -0.38
CA ALA A 387 -0.26 2.93 -1.51
C ALA A 387 1.08 3.69 -1.59
N THR A 388 2.17 2.99 -1.87
CA THR A 388 3.52 3.55 -2.03
C THR A 388 4.13 3.09 -3.35
N GLY A 389 4.76 4.02 -4.08
CA GLY A 389 5.26 3.76 -5.43
C GLY A 389 6.70 3.26 -5.50
N ASP A 390 7.52 3.64 -4.53
CA ASP A 390 8.99 3.55 -4.65
C ASP A 390 9.60 2.30 -4.05
N VAL A 391 8.91 1.65 -3.11
CA VAL A 391 9.35 0.39 -2.49
C VAL A 391 8.68 -0.81 -3.16
N SER A 392 9.24 -2.00 -2.98
CA SER A 392 8.62 -3.25 -3.42
C SER A 392 8.65 -4.33 -2.35
N ARG A 393 7.67 -5.24 -2.41
CA ARG A 393 7.53 -6.41 -1.52
C ARG A 393 7.28 -6.01 -0.06
N GLN A 394 6.60 -4.90 0.12
CA GLN A 394 6.41 -4.23 1.40
C GLN A 394 4.94 -3.85 1.58
N SER A 395 4.53 -3.49 2.80
CA SER A 395 3.12 -3.16 3.05
C SER A 395 2.73 -1.97 2.17
N GLY A 396 1.70 -2.18 1.37
CA GLY A 396 1.19 -1.18 0.44
C GLY A 396 2.09 -0.79 -0.73
N SER A 397 3.15 -1.54 -1.04
CA SER A 397 3.95 -1.32 -2.25
C SER A 397 3.14 -1.63 -3.52
N VAL A 398 3.04 -0.66 -4.42
CA VAL A 398 2.25 -0.79 -5.66
C VAL A 398 3.03 -0.50 -6.95
N GLY A 399 4.21 0.09 -6.88
CA GLY A 399 5.07 0.41 -8.04
C GLY A 399 4.80 1.79 -8.66
N GLN A 400 5.83 2.38 -9.27
CA GLN A 400 5.87 3.78 -9.69
C GLN A 400 4.83 4.16 -10.76
N TRP A 401 4.67 3.35 -11.81
CA TRP A 401 3.71 3.65 -12.86
C TRP A 401 2.27 3.39 -12.42
N ALA A 402 2.05 2.41 -11.54
CA ALA A 402 0.73 2.07 -11.03
C ALA A 402 0.20 3.15 -10.07
N ILE A 403 1.06 3.65 -9.15
CA ILE A 403 0.67 4.75 -8.27
C ILE A 403 0.37 6.02 -9.07
N ARG A 404 1.14 6.30 -10.13
CA ARG A 404 0.90 7.42 -11.05
C ARG A 404 -0.45 7.30 -11.75
N MET A 405 -0.78 6.13 -12.29
CA MET A 405 -2.10 5.85 -12.87
C MET A 405 -3.21 6.11 -11.84
N GLY A 406 -3.06 5.54 -10.64
CA GLY A 406 -4.01 5.74 -9.54
C GLY A 406 -4.19 7.21 -9.18
N ARG A 407 -3.09 7.96 -9.08
CA ARG A 407 -3.09 9.39 -8.74
C ARG A 407 -3.87 10.22 -9.75
N GLN A 408 -3.65 9.98 -11.04
CA GLN A 408 -4.39 10.63 -12.12
C GLN A 408 -5.89 10.32 -12.08
N LEU A 409 -6.26 9.06 -11.79
CA LEU A 409 -7.68 8.67 -11.62
C LEU A 409 -8.32 9.38 -10.43
N VAL A 410 -7.64 9.41 -9.28
CA VAL A 410 -8.06 10.13 -8.08
C VAL A 410 -8.27 11.62 -8.39
N ASP A 411 -7.30 12.28 -9.00
CA ASP A 411 -7.36 13.72 -9.28
C ASP A 411 -8.42 14.07 -10.32
N LYS A 412 -8.53 13.29 -11.40
CA LYS A 412 -9.48 13.59 -12.48
C LYS A 412 -10.92 13.24 -12.11
N TYR A 413 -11.13 12.04 -11.56
CA TYR A 413 -12.46 11.48 -11.36
C TYR A 413 -12.94 11.56 -9.92
N GLN A 414 -12.09 12.02 -8.99
CA GLN A 414 -12.43 12.20 -7.58
C GLN A 414 -12.86 10.88 -6.91
N VAL A 415 -12.35 9.75 -7.40
CA VAL A 415 -12.65 8.40 -6.88
C VAL A 415 -11.40 7.85 -6.19
N PRO A 416 -11.47 7.47 -4.90
CA PRO A 416 -10.42 6.70 -4.23
C PRO A 416 -10.10 5.40 -4.97
N ILE A 417 -8.82 5.03 -5.00
CA ILE A 417 -8.36 3.86 -5.76
C ILE A 417 -7.57 2.91 -4.85
N ALA A 418 -7.89 1.63 -4.90
CA ALA A 418 -7.07 0.56 -4.34
C ALA A 418 -6.24 -0.08 -5.45
N LEU A 419 -4.93 -0.18 -5.22
CA LEU A 419 -3.97 -0.85 -6.09
C LEU A 419 -3.39 -2.04 -5.34
N ILE A 420 -3.61 -3.25 -5.84
CA ILE A 420 -3.10 -4.49 -5.25
C ILE A 420 -2.07 -5.08 -6.22
N ASN A 421 -0.79 -4.85 -5.94
CA ASN A 421 0.31 -5.36 -6.76
C ASN A 421 0.77 -6.73 -6.26
N GLY A 422 0.78 -7.73 -7.15
CA GLY A 422 1.29 -9.09 -6.92
C GLY A 422 2.57 -9.42 -7.68
N ALA A 423 3.16 -8.45 -8.39
CA ALA A 423 4.30 -8.64 -9.26
C ALA A 423 5.56 -9.14 -8.54
N HIS A 424 6.42 -9.83 -9.29
CA HIS A 424 7.69 -10.33 -8.80
C HIS A 424 8.78 -10.32 -9.88
N GLY A 425 9.83 -9.53 -9.65
CA GLY A 425 10.99 -9.39 -10.53
C GLY A 425 11.69 -10.71 -10.91
N GLY A 426 12.13 -10.78 -12.17
CA GLY A 426 12.97 -11.86 -12.71
C GLY A 426 12.28 -13.22 -12.83
N ARG A 427 10.97 -13.26 -13.02
CA ARG A 427 10.19 -14.50 -13.06
C ARG A 427 9.55 -14.74 -14.43
N PRO A 428 9.66 -15.97 -14.98
CA PRO A 428 8.95 -16.35 -16.19
C PRO A 428 7.46 -16.55 -15.92
N ILE A 429 6.65 -16.66 -16.97
CA ILE A 429 5.19 -16.75 -16.86
C ILE A 429 4.70 -17.95 -16.03
N ALA A 430 5.48 -19.03 -15.98
CA ALA A 430 5.19 -20.22 -15.20
C ALA A 430 5.12 -19.96 -13.68
N PHE A 431 5.84 -18.95 -13.17
CA PHE A 431 5.84 -18.59 -11.75
C PHE A 431 4.50 -18.00 -11.27
N PHE A 432 3.73 -17.42 -12.19
CA PHE A 432 2.49 -16.71 -11.90
C PHE A 432 1.25 -17.58 -12.04
N GLN A 433 1.41 -18.85 -12.43
CA GLN A 433 0.29 -19.77 -12.66
C GLN A 433 -0.41 -20.11 -11.34
N ARG A 434 -1.73 -20.34 -11.42
CA ARG A 434 -2.52 -20.79 -10.27
C ARG A 434 -2.16 -22.24 -9.93
N ASN A 435 -2.14 -22.54 -8.64
CA ASN A 435 -2.22 -23.93 -8.18
C ASN A 435 -3.71 -24.33 -8.15
N ASP A 436 -4.20 -25.06 -9.15
CA ASP A 436 -5.63 -25.43 -9.22
C ASP A 436 -6.08 -26.36 -8.09
N ALA A 437 -5.17 -27.15 -7.51
CA ALA A 437 -5.49 -28.00 -6.36
C ALA A 437 -5.68 -27.19 -5.07
N ASN A 438 -5.02 -26.03 -4.98
CA ASN A 438 -5.15 -25.10 -3.87
C ASN A 438 -4.88 -23.66 -4.34
N PRO A 439 -5.90 -22.94 -4.84
CA PRO A 439 -5.75 -21.57 -5.33
C PRO A 439 -5.21 -20.57 -4.30
N ASP A 440 -5.32 -20.91 -3.01
CA ASP A 440 -4.87 -20.10 -1.88
C ASP A 440 -3.51 -20.51 -1.32
N ASP A 441 -2.77 -21.35 -2.06
CA ASP A 441 -1.43 -21.80 -1.69
C ASP A 441 -0.45 -20.63 -1.58
N LEU A 442 -0.17 -20.23 -0.33
CA LEU A 442 0.73 -19.13 0.01
C LEU A 442 2.20 -19.38 -0.38
N SER A 443 2.58 -20.60 -0.75
CA SER A 443 3.89 -20.87 -1.34
C SER A 443 4.00 -20.34 -2.78
N THR A 444 2.87 -20.18 -3.47
CA THR A 444 2.80 -19.65 -4.84
C THR A 444 2.57 -18.14 -4.87
N ASN A 445 3.00 -17.48 -5.96
CA ASN A 445 2.72 -16.05 -6.14
C ASN A 445 1.22 -15.78 -6.32
N TYR A 446 0.54 -16.60 -7.13
CA TYR A 446 -0.89 -16.49 -7.37
C TYR A 446 -1.68 -16.58 -6.07
N GLY A 447 -1.41 -17.60 -5.23
CA GLY A 447 -2.11 -17.80 -3.97
C GLY A 447 -1.91 -16.66 -2.98
N ARG A 448 -0.71 -16.08 -2.88
CA ARG A 448 -0.47 -14.88 -2.05
C ARG A 448 -1.30 -13.67 -2.52
N LEU A 449 -1.35 -13.40 -3.83
CA LEU A 449 -2.17 -12.31 -4.38
C LEU A 449 -3.66 -12.57 -4.15
N ARG A 450 -4.15 -13.77 -4.50
CA ARG A 450 -5.55 -14.16 -4.31
C ARG A 450 -5.99 -14.02 -2.87
N GLN A 451 -5.19 -14.53 -1.93
CA GLN A 451 -5.48 -14.41 -0.51
C GLN A 451 -5.55 -12.95 -0.03
N ARG A 452 -4.73 -12.03 -0.57
CA ARG A 452 -4.84 -10.60 -0.24
C ARG A 452 -6.16 -10.01 -0.74
N LEU A 453 -6.59 -10.38 -1.94
CA LEU A 453 -7.85 -9.93 -2.53
C LEU A 453 -9.07 -10.46 -1.77
N VAL A 454 -9.04 -11.74 -1.36
CA VAL A 454 -10.08 -12.37 -0.53
C VAL A 454 -10.15 -11.70 0.84
N ALA A 455 -9.02 -11.58 1.54
CA ALA A 455 -8.99 -10.98 2.88
C ALA A 455 -9.37 -9.49 2.90
N ALA A 456 -9.12 -8.77 1.80
CA ALA A 456 -9.57 -7.39 1.62
C ALA A 456 -11.08 -7.26 1.33
N GLY A 457 -11.74 -8.37 0.94
CA GLY A 457 -13.15 -8.37 0.52
C GLY A 457 -13.37 -7.72 -0.85
N VAL A 458 -12.39 -7.78 -1.76
CA VAL A 458 -12.44 -7.06 -3.04
C VAL A 458 -12.32 -7.94 -4.28
N ILE A 459 -12.13 -9.26 -4.12
CA ILE A 459 -11.85 -10.18 -5.23
C ILE A 459 -12.93 -10.15 -6.33
N ASP A 460 -14.21 -10.01 -5.96
CA ASP A 460 -15.35 -9.95 -6.89
C ASP A 460 -15.64 -8.53 -7.43
N HIS A 461 -14.78 -7.56 -7.12
CA HIS A 461 -15.00 -6.14 -7.42
C HIS A 461 -13.83 -5.49 -8.18
N ILE A 462 -12.96 -6.30 -8.77
CA ILE A 462 -11.82 -5.82 -9.55
C ILE A 462 -12.33 -5.13 -10.83
N ARG A 463 -11.90 -3.88 -11.05
CA ARG A 463 -12.26 -3.09 -12.24
C ARG A 463 -11.29 -3.35 -13.40
N GLY A 464 -10.03 -3.64 -13.09
CA GLY A 464 -9.06 -4.06 -14.09
C GLY A 464 -7.82 -4.74 -13.55
N VAL A 465 -7.21 -5.56 -14.41
CA VAL A 465 -5.94 -6.25 -14.17
C VAL A 465 -4.93 -5.74 -15.19
N LEU A 466 -3.77 -5.27 -14.71
CA LEU A 466 -2.69 -4.76 -15.52
C LEU A 466 -1.50 -5.73 -15.43
N TRP A 467 -1.16 -6.32 -16.58
CA TRP A 467 -0.12 -7.33 -16.73
C TRP A 467 1.09 -6.78 -17.49
N TYR A 468 2.26 -6.87 -16.89
CA TYR A 468 3.53 -6.57 -17.55
C TYR A 468 4.57 -7.65 -17.25
N GLN A 469 4.71 -8.59 -18.17
CA GLN A 469 5.74 -9.63 -18.13
C GLN A 469 6.08 -10.14 -19.53
N GLY A 470 7.28 -10.70 -19.67
CA GLY A 470 7.71 -11.46 -20.85
C GLY A 470 9.23 -11.50 -21.00
N GLU A 471 9.96 -10.57 -20.38
CA GLU A 471 11.42 -10.50 -20.53
C GLU A 471 12.14 -11.74 -19.98
N SER A 472 11.56 -12.40 -18.96
CA SER A 472 12.08 -13.67 -18.41
C SER A 472 11.64 -14.92 -19.18
N ASP A 473 10.77 -14.81 -20.19
CA ASP A 473 10.44 -15.93 -21.09
C ASP A 473 11.40 -16.03 -22.29
N SER A 474 12.38 -15.12 -22.37
CA SER A 474 13.50 -15.16 -23.33
C SER A 474 13.08 -15.38 -24.78
N ASP A 475 12.08 -14.61 -25.23
CA ASP A 475 11.48 -14.66 -26.57
C ASP A 475 10.71 -15.95 -26.92
N ASN A 476 10.43 -16.82 -25.94
CA ASN A 476 9.58 -17.98 -26.16
C ASN A 476 8.10 -17.60 -26.22
N ALA A 477 7.69 -17.08 -27.38
CA ALA A 477 6.32 -16.62 -27.65
C ALA A 477 5.26 -17.70 -27.38
N ALA A 478 5.54 -18.97 -27.73
CA ALA A 478 4.59 -20.06 -27.54
C ALA A 478 4.30 -20.33 -26.05
N VAL A 479 5.35 -20.37 -25.23
CA VAL A 479 5.20 -20.53 -23.77
C VAL A 479 4.47 -19.33 -23.17
N HIS A 480 4.81 -18.11 -23.59
CA HIS A 480 4.17 -16.90 -23.08
C HIS A 480 2.68 -16.85 -23.43
N VAL A 481 2.31 -17.08 -24.69
CA VAL A 481 0.89 -17.05 -25.11
C VAL A 481 0.08 -18.13 -24.41
N SER A 482 0.62 -19.36 -24.30
CA SER A 482 -0.03 -20.46 -23.60
C SER A 482 -0.23 -20.14 -22.11
N GLY A 483 0.84 -19.72 -21.42
CA GLY A 483 0.78 -19.38 -19.99
C GLY A 483 -0.11 -18.18 -19.70
N PHE A 484 -0.16 -17.18 -20.58
CA PHE A 484 -1.06 -16.03 -20.43
C PHE A 484 -2.51 -16.43 -20.67
N THR A 485 -2.77 -17.33 -21.62
CA THR A 485 -4.10 -17.86 -21.88
C THR A 485 -4.65 -18.56 -20.63
N SER A 486 -3.87 -19.43 -19.99
CA SER A 486 -4.26 -20.09 -18.74
C SER A 486 -4.48 -19.09 -17.61
N LEU A 487 -3.53 -18.16 -17.41
CA LEU A 487 -3.62 -17.16 -16.36
C LEU A 487 -4.85 -16.25 -16.51
N LEU A 488 -5.20 -15.86 -17.74
CA LEU A 488 -6.39 -15.08 -18.03
C LEU A 488 -7.68 -15.87 -17.74
N GLN A 489 -7.70 -17.17 -18.00
CA GLN A 489 -8.82 -18.04 -17.63
C GLN A 489 -8.97 -18.13 -16.10
N ASP A 490 -7.85 -18.27 -15.38
CA ASP A 490 -7.85 -18.30 -13.92
C ASP A 490 -8.36 -17.00 -13.32
N TRP A 491 -7.89 -15.84 -13.82
CA TRP A 491 -8.40 -14.54 -13.38
C TRP A 491 -9.88 -14.35 -13.69
N ARG A 492 -10.38 -14.81 -14.84
CA ARG A 492 -11.81 -14.73 -15.16
C ARG A 492 -12.66 -15.62 -14.27
N ALA A 493 -12.11 -16.76 -13.85
CA ALA A 493 -12.77 -17.66 -12.91
C ALA A 493 -12.80 -17.07 -11.49
N ASP A 494 -11.69 -16.49 -11.02
CA ASP A 494 -11.56 -15.96 -9.66
C ASP A 494 -12.12 -14.54 -9.48
N PHE A 495 -12.04 -13.67 -10.49
CA PHE A 495 -12.43 -12.24 -10.40
C PHE A 495 -13.77 -11.93 -11.09
N GLY A 496 -14.40 -12.94 -11.67
CA GLY A 496 -15.61 -12.80 -12.49
C GLY A 496 -15.36 -12.17 -13.85
N THR A 497 -16.45 -11.73 -14.51
CA THR A 497 -16.44 -11.29 -15.92
C THR A 497 -16.38 -9.77 -16.12
N ALA A 498 -16.54 -9.00 -15.04
CA ALA A 498 -16.52 -7.55 -15.08
C ALA A 498 -15.15 -6.88 -15.35
N PRO A 499 -14.00 -7.42 -14.88
CA PRO A 499 -12.72 -6.76 -15.04
C PRO A 499 -12.33 -6.52 -16.51
N LYS A 500 -11.62 -5.41 -16.76
CA LYS A 500 -10.86 -5.20 -18.00
C LYS A 500 -9.42 -5.67 -17.83
N TYR A 501 -8.85 -6.22 -18.89
CA TYR A 501 -7.49 -6.77 -18.88
C TYR A 501 -6.59 -5.94 -19.78
N TYR A 502 -5.50 -5.44 -19.22
CA TYR A 502 -4.52 -4.60 -19.89
C TYR A 502 -3.17 -5.33 -19.91
N VAL A 503 -2.56 -5.43 -21.09
CA VAL A 503 -1.32 -6.20 -21.29
C VAL A 503 -0.28 -5.30 -21.92
N TYR A 504 0.83 -5.06 -21.25
CA TYR A 504 1.97 -4.40 -21.86
C TYR A 504 2.67 -5.33 -22.85
N GLN A 505 2.87 -4.85 -24.08
CA GLN A 505 3.88 -5.43 -24.97
C GLN A 505 5.25 -5.08 -24.41
N VAL A 506 6.10 -6.07 -24.16
CA VAL A 506 7.45 -5.85 -23.64
C VAL A 506 8.31 -5.10 -24.66
N ARG A 507 9.38 -4.47 -24.18
CA ARG A 507 10.32 -3.73 -25.02
C ARG A 507 11.40 -4.64 -25.60
N THR A 508 12.08 -4.19 -26.65
CA THR A 508 13.38 -4.76 -27.06
C THR A 508 14.32 -4.74 -25.84
N SER A 509 14.84 -5.89 -25.41
CA SER A 509 15.60 -6.07 -24.15
C SER A 509 17.11 -6.19 -24.43
N PRO A 510 17.96 -5.72 -23.50
CA PRO A 510 18.75 -6.71 -22.79
C PRO A 510 18.81 -6.46 -21.26
N CYS A 511 17.89 -7.09 -20.53
CA CYS A 511 18.09 -7.54 -19.15
C CYS A 511 18.95 -8.82 -19.10
N GLY A 512 19.89 -8.99 -20.04
CA GLY A 512 20.64 -10.24 -20.24
C GLY A 512 19.92 -11.31 -21.08
N ASN A 513 18.69 -11.07 -21.56
CA ASN A 513 17.91 -11.99 -22.41
C ASN A 513 17.67 -11.36 -23.80
N SER A 514 17.59 -12.18 -24.85
CA SER A 514 17.07 -11.73 -26.14
C SER A 514 15.54 -11.68 -26.09
N THR A 515 14.95 -10.52 -26.33
CA THR A 515 13.54 -10.41 -26.73
C THR A 515 13.51 -9.97 -28.19
N SER A 516 13.45 -10.93 -29.11
CA SER A 516 13.33 -10.61 -30.53
C SER A 516 11.94 -10.02 -30.80
N ILE A 517 11.58 -9.87 -32.08
CA ILE A 517 10.26 -9.36 -32.43
C ILE A 517 9.15 -10.40 -32.18
N ASN A 518 9.48 -11.70 -32.11
CA ASN A 518 8.50 -12.79 -32.07
C ASN A 518 7.57 -12.70 -30.85
N LEU A 519 8.13 -12.60 -29.63
CA LEU A 519 7.32 -12.47 -28.42
C LEU A 519 6.49 -11.19 -28.42
N ARG A 520 7.07 -10.08 -28.87
CA ARG A 520 6.38 -8.78 -28.88
C ARG A 520 5.22 -8.79 -29.87
N GLU A 521 5.42 -9.31 -31.06
CA GLU A 521 4.34 -9.50 -32.04
C GLU A 521 3.26 -10.43 -31.49
N ALA A 522 3.61 -11.53 -30.83
CA ALA A 522 2.64 -12.40 -30.17
C ALA A 522 1.85 -11.67 -29.08
N GLN A 523 2.49 -10.83 -28.26
CA GLN A 523 1.82 -10.00 -27.26
C GLN A 523 0.89 -8.95 -27.89
N ARG A 524 1.26 -8.40 -29.05
CA ARG A 524 0.37 -7.50 -29.83
C ARG A 524 -0.91 -8.22 -30.25
N GLN A 525 -0.78 -9.47 -30.70
CA GLN A 525 -1.87 -10.30 -31.20
C GLN A 525 -2.79 -10.83 -30.08
N LEU A 526 -2.36 -10.79 -28.81
CA LEU A 526 -3.26 -11.08 -27.67
C LEU A 526 -4.48 -10.14 -27.68
N GLY A 527 -4.31 -8.90 -28.14
CA GLY A 527 -5.42 -7.95 -28.29
C GLY A 527 -6.51 -8.41 -29.27
N ASP A 528 -6.17 -9.27 -30.24
CA ASP A 528 -7.09 -9.83 -31.22
C ASP A 528 -7.77 -11.11 -30.74
N THR A 529 -7.06 -11.88 -29.91
CA THR A 529 -7.43 -13.27 -29.62
C THR A 529 -7.95 -13.48 -28.21
N HIS A 530 -7.67 -12.56 -27.27
CA HIS A 530 -7.99 -12.76 -25.84
C HIS A 530 -8.94 -11.72 -25.26
N GLY A 531 -9.38 -10.72 -26.04
CA GLY A 531 -10.25 -9.66 -25.54
C GLY A 531 -9.58 -8.78 -24.48
N VAL A 532 -8.29 -8.52 -24.65
CA VAL A 532 -7.47 -7.66 -23.79
C VAL A 532 -7.09 -6.38 -24.53
N THR A 533 -6.76 -5.32 -23.80
CA THR A 533 -6.19 -4.11 -24.41
C THR A 533 -4.68 -4.14 -24.29
N VAL A 534 -3.98 -4.04 -25.42
CA VAL A 534 -2.52 -3.98 -25.44
C VAL A 534 -2.04 -2.56 -25.16
N LEU A 535 -1.13 -2.43 -24.21
CA LEU A 535 -0.43 -1.20 -23.83
C LEU A 535 0.98 -1.21 -24.42
N SER A 536 1.52 -0.02 -24.71
CA SER A 536 2.84 0.13 -25.31
C SER A 536 3.90 0.49 -24.28
N THR A 537 5.11 0.01 -24.54
CA THR A 537 6.34 0.36 -23.84
C THR A 537 7.30 1.20 -24.71
N THR A 538 6.89 1.53 -25.95
CA THR A 538 7.60 2.45 -26.84
C THR A 538 7.15 3.90 -26.62
N GLY A 539 7.93 4.87 -27.08
CA GLY A 539 7.70 6.29 -26.75
C GLY A 539 8.25 6.71 -25.38
N LEU A 540 9.01 5.83 -24.72
CA LEU A 540 9.55 6.03 -23.37
C LEU A 540 11.08 6.13 -23.42
N SER A 541 11.62 7.35 -23.34
CA SER A 541 13.05 7.60 -23.51
C SER A 541 13.89 7.27 -22.27
N GLY A 542 13.29 7.26 -21.09
CA GLY A 542 13.93 6.98 -19.80
C GLY A 542 14.07 5.50 -19.51
N HIS A 543 14.70 4.73 -20.40
CA HIS A 543 14.96 3.30 -20.25
C HIS A 543 16.45 2.99 -20.39
N ASP A 544 17.00 2.25 -19.43
CA ASP A 544 18.45 2.00 -19.36
C ASP A 544 18.90 0.76 -20.18
N GLY A 545 17.95 -0.03 -20.65
CA GLY A 545 18.16 -1.32 -21.30
C GLY A 545 17.42 -2.47 -20.61
N CYS A 546 16.95 -2.26 -19.38
CA CYS A 546 16.16 -3.23 -18.63
C CYS A 546 14.98 -2.62 -17.86
N HIS A 547 15.21 -1.50 -17.18
CA HIS A 547 14.24 -0.82 -16.33
C HIS A 547 14.06 0.63 -16.75
N TYR A 548 13.00 1.25 -16.25
CA TYR A 548 12.66 2.63 -16.53
C TYR A 548 13.08 3.55 -15.38
N ALA A 549 13.63 4.71 -15.72
CA ALA A 549 13.62 5.85 -14.81
C ALA A 549 12.18 6.33 -14.61
N TYR A 550 11.93 7.07 -13.54
CA TYR A 550 10.62 7.64 -13.28
C TYR A 550 10.24 8.67 -14.37
N ALA A 551 11.08 9.68 -14.59
CA ALA A 551 10.86 10.66 -15.65
C ALA A 551 11.28 10.13 -17.03
N GLY A 552 10.43 10.32 -18.03
CA GLY A 552 10.60 9.75 -19.38
C GLY A 552 10.33 8.25 -19.46
N GLY A 553 9.83 7.63 -18.38
CA GLY A 553 9.70 6.19 -18.22
C GLY A 553 8.44 5.83 -17.42
N TYR A 554 8.57 5.40 -16.16
CA TYR A 554 7.43 4.92 -15.38
C TYR A 554 6.33 5.96 -15.15
N ARG A 555 6.64 7.26 -15.08
CA ARG A 555 5.62 8.31 -14.97
C ARG A 555 4.73 8.34 -16.21
N GLU A 556 5.33 8.43 -17.38
CA GLU A 556 4.63 8.47 -18.66
C GLU A 556 3.93 7.13 -18.95
N MET A 557 4.52 6.01 -18.57
CA MET A 557 3.86 4.70 -18.61
C MET A 557 2.58 4.69 -17.76
N GLY A 558 2.61 5.29 -16.56
CA GLY A 558 1.42 5.47 -15.73
C GLY A 558 0.38 6.40 -16.35
N ASP A 559 0.82 7.45 -17.03
CA ASP A 559 -0.07 8.37 -17.78
C ASP A 559 -0.75 7.67 -18.97
N HIS A 560 -0.02 6.81 -19.70
CA HIS A 560 -0.58 6.00 -20.79
C HIS A 560 -1.61 4.99 -20.27
N ALA A 561 -1.29 4.28 -19.17
CA ALA A 561 -2.23 3.37 -18.52
C ALA A 561 -3.50 4.10 -18.07
N TYR A 562 -3.33 5.27 -17.43
CA TYR A 562 -4.45 6.12 -17.01
C TYR A 562 -5.33 6.49 -18.20
N ALA A 563 -4.75 6.94 -19.32
CA ALA A 563 -5.53 7.40 -20.48
C ALA A 563 -6.44 6.29 -21.04
N VAL A 564 -5.92 5.06 -21.14
CA VAL A 564 -6.69 3.90 -21.62
C VAL A 564 -7.73 3.44 -20.59
N VAL A 565 -7.35 3.36 -19.31
CA VAL A 565 -8.28 2.98 -18.22
C VAL A 565 -9.41 4.00 -18.09
N ALA A 566 -9.10 5.29 -18.19
CA ALA A 566 -10.04 6.40 -18.17
C ALA A 566 -11.08 6.28 -19.30
N ARG A 567 -10.62 6.03 -20.53
CA ARG A 567 -11.49 5.75 -21.68
C ARG A 567 -12.45 4.60 -21.39
N ASP A 568 -11.92 3.47 -20.93
CA ASP A 568 -12.68 2.23 -20.83
C ASP A 568 -13.65 2.19 -19.64
N LEU A 569 -13.30 2.84 -18.53
CA LEU A 569 -13.99 2.66 -17.25
C LEU A 569 -14.57 3.94 -16.64
N TYR A 570 -14.19 5.12 -17.14
CA TYR A 570 -14.62 6.42 -16.59
C TYR A 570 -15.16 7.40 -17.63
N GLY A 571 -15.41 6.95 -18.86
CA GLY A 571 -15.92 7.82 -19.92
C GLY A 571 -14.93 8.90 -20.35
N GLY A 572 -13.63 8.64 -20.20
CA GLY A 572 -12.57 9.50 -20.72
C GLY A 572 -12.54 9.55 -22.25
N PRO A 573 -11.69 10.42 -22.84
CA PRO A 573 -11.56 10.55 -24.29
C PRO A 573 -11.23 9.23 -24.97
N SER A 574 -11.86 8.95 -26.11
CA SER A 574 -11.61 7.73 -26.90
C SER A 574 -10.52 7.88 -27.95
N ALA A 575 -10.32 9.09 -28.50
CA ALA A 575 -9.35 9.37 -29.54
C ALA A 575 -7.95 9.65 -28.96
N GLY A 576 -6.91 9.13 -29.63
CA GLY A 576 -5.52 9.45 -29.35
C GLY A 576 -4.95 8.92 -28.03
N VAL A 577 -5.64 7.99 -27.37
CA VAL A 577 -5.20 7.39 -26.08
C VAL A 577 -4.66 5.98 -26.20
N ALA A 578 -5.20 5.17 -27.13
CA ALA A 578 -4.69 3.82 -27.36
C ALA A 578 -3.33 3.88 -28.07
N PRO A 579 -2.42 2.94 -27.77
CA PRO A 579 -1.23 2.78 -28.57
C PRO A 579 -1.56 2.59 -30.05
N PRO A 580 -0.85 3.27 -30.96
CA PRO A 580 -0.98 3.02 -32.39
C PRO A 580 -0.70 1.53 -32.65
N ASN A 581 -1.57 0.88 -33.41
CA ASN A 581 -1.50 -0.55 -33.67
C ASN A 581 -1.65 -0.80 -35.18
N PRO A 582 -0.67 -1.45 -35.84
CA PRO A 582 -0.76 -1.77 -37.25
C PRO A 582 -1.83 -2.85 -37.52
N LEU A 583 -2.32 -2.84 -38.76
CA LEU A 583 -3.32 -3.78 -39.25
C LEU A 583 -2.73 -4.69 -40.34
N ASP A 584 -2.17 -4.09 -41.39
CA ASP A 584 -1.51 -4.80 -42.49
C ASP A 584 -0.46 -3.92 -43.18
N VAL A 585 0.32 -4.55 -44.06
CA VAL A 585 1.36 -3.90 -44.86
C VAL A 585 1.19 -4.28 -46.33
N THR A 586 1.15 -3.29 -47.20
CA THR A 586 1.10 -3.48 -48.67
C THR A 586 2.28 -2.80 -49.34
N ALA A 587 2.72 -3.36 -50.47
CA ALA A 587 3.78 -2.77 -51.29
C ALA A 587 3.23 -2.16 -52.58
N THR A 588 3.75 -1.00 -52.99
CA THR A 588 3.50 -0.42 -54.32
C THR A 588 4.76 0.30 -54.81
N GLY A 589 5.41 -0.25 -55.84
CA GLY A 589 6.67 0.28 -56.35
C GLY A 589 7.77 0.23 -55.28
N SER A 590 8.32 1.39 -54.92
CA SER A 590 9.32 1.55 -53.85
C SER A 590 8.73 2.10 -52.56
N GLN A 591 7.45 1.87 -52.31
CA GLN A 591 6.75 2.34 -51.12
C GLN A 591 6.07 1.17 -50.40
N LEU A 592 6.12 1.17 -49.07
CA LEU A 592 5.28 0.34 -48.22
C LEU A 592 4.23 1.21 -47.54
N THR A 593 3.00 0.73 -47.46
CA THR A 593 1.94 1.35 -46.66
C THR A 593 1.60 0.44 -45.49
N VAL A 594 1.77 0.95 -44.26
CA VAL A 594 1.32 0.28 -43.04
C VAL A 594 -0.04 0.86 -42.68
N ARG A 595 -1.10 0.09 -42.85
CA ARG A 595 -2.43 0.53 -42.41
C ARG A 595 -2.54 0.40 -40.89
N LEU A 596 -3.08 1.42 -40.24
CA LEU A 596 -3.29 1.46 -38.79
C LEU A 596 -4.74 1.14 -38.46
N ARG A 597 -4.97 0.66 -37.23
CA ARG A 597 -6.32 0.35 -36.74
C ARG A 597 -7.12 1.57 -36.32
N SER A 598 -6.47 2.70 -36.08
CA SER A 598 -7.12 3.98 -35.82
C SER A 598 -6.60 5.07 -36.76
N THR A 599 -7.38 6.13 -36.90
CA THR A 599 -7.03 7.33 -37.66
C THR A 599 -6.55 8.45 -36.73
N ASP A 600 -6.13 8.11 -35.50
CA ASP A 600 -5.64 9.10 -34.55
C ASP A 600 -4.36 9.75 -35.08
N PRO A 601 -4.22 11.09 -34.99
CA PRO A 601 -3.00 11.77 -35.42
C PRO A 601 -1.77 11.23 -34.70
N LEU A 602 -0.70 11.00 -35.44
CA LEU A 602 0.59 10.55 -34.91
C LEU A 602 1.68 11.59 -35.14
N THR A 603 2.57 11.71 -34.17
CA THR A 603 3.87 12.36 -34.34
C THR A 603 4.87 11.31 -34.80
N VAL A 604 5.59 11.59 -35.88
CA VAL A 604 6.64 10.73 -36.44
C VAL A 604 7.94 11.50 -36.35
N ASP A 605 8.83 11.08 -35.44
CA ASP A 605 10.10 11.75 -35.24
C ASP A 605 11.08 11.46 -36.38
N ASP A 606 11.94 12.44 -36.68
CA ASP A 606 13.02 12.30 -37.65
C ASP A 606 13.97 11.16 -37.26
N GLY A 607 14.27 10.28 -38.21
CA GLY A 607 15.18 9.15 -38.03
C GLY A 607 14.51 7.82 -37.69
N VAL A 608 13.19 7.79 -37.42
CA VAL A 608 12.48 6.54 -37.09
C VAL A 608 12.48 5.51 -38.22
N ALA A 609 12.81 5.92 -39.45
CA ALA A 609 13.02 5.03 -40.57
C ALA A 609 14.05 3.91 -40.28
N ALA A 610 15.05 4.19 -39.43
CA ALA A 610 16.08 3.23 -39.06
C ALA A 610 15.56 2.06 -38.20
N ASP A 611 14.39 2.20 -37.57
CA ASP A 611 13.77 1.16 -36.75
C ASP A 611 12.96 0.14 -37.56
N PHE A 612 12.79 0.40 -38.87
CA PHE A 612 12.11 -0.50 -39.79
C PHE A 612 13.10 -1.39 -40.54
N ARG A 613 12.77 -2.67 -40.61
CA ARG A 613 13.49 -3.66 -41.42
C ARG A 613 12.53 -4.27 -42.44
N VAL A 614 12.94 -4.28 -43.70
CA VAL A 614 12.25 -5.03 -44.77
C VAL A 614 12.87 -6.41 -44.85
N ASP A 615 12.24 -7.38 -44.21
CA ASP A 615 12.73 -8.75 -44.17
C ASP A 615 12.65 -9.39 -45.57
N GLY A 616 13.70 -10.10 -45.99
CA GLY A 616 13.76 -10.77 -47.30
C GLY A 616 14.25 -9.89 -48.47
N ALA A 617 14.39 -8.58 -48.29
CA ALA A 617 14.91 -7.67 -49.32
C ALA A 617 16.09 -6.81 -48.80
N ALA A 618 17.05 -6.51 -49.67
CA ALA A 618 18.20 -5.65 -49.37
C ALA A 618 17.89 -4.15 -49.60
N VAL A 619 16.72 -3.71 -49.15
CA VAL A 619 16.28 -2.31 -49.22
C VAL A 619 16.16 -1.73 -47.81
N THR A 620 16.34 -0.43 -47.69
CA THR A 620 16.17 0.29 -46.42
C THR A 620 14.97 1.23 -46.52
N VAL A 621 14.36 1.53 -45.38
CA VAL A 621 13.36 2.60 -45.29
C VAL A 621 14.12 3.93 -45.19
N THR A 622 13.81 4.87 -46.08
CA THR A 622 14.49 6.17 -46.16
C THR A 622 13.69 7.28 -45.51
N SER A 623 12.35 7.17 -45.47
CA SER A 623 11.48 8.09 -44.75
C SER A 623 10.19 7.42 -44.31
N VAL A 624 9.60 7.93 -43.23
CA VAL A 624 8.29 7.51 -42.73
C VAL A 624 7.44 8.77 -42.61
N ALA A 625 6.24 8.75 -43.18
CA ALA A 625 5.26 9.82 -43.05
C ALA A 625 3.95 9.27 -42.51
N TYR A 626 3.29 10.03 -41.65
CA TYR A 626 1.93 9.72 -41.23
C TYR A 626 0.92 10.36 -42.19
N GLU A 627 -0.08 9.57 -42.60
CA GLU A 627 -1.32 10.03 -43.20
C GLU A 627 -2.49 9.47 -42.38
N PRO A 628 -3.69 10.07 -42.38
CA PRO A 628 -4.82 9.56 -41.60
C PRO A 628 -5.06 8.06 -41.79
N GLY A 629 -4.82 7.29 -40.72
CA GLY A 629 -5.00 5.83 -40.71
C GLY A 629 -3.88 4.99 -41.33
N LYS A 630 -2.73 5.57 -41.70
CA LYS A 630 -1.60 4.81 -42.26
C LYS A 630 -0.24 5.48 -42.07
N LEU A 631 0.81 4.67 -42.07
CA LEU A 631 2.19 5.13 -42.26
C LEU A 631 2.62 4.82 -43.69
N VAL A 632 3.22 5.81 -44.35
CA VAL A 632 3.76 5.69 -45.70
C VAL A 632 5.28 5.68 -45.60
N LEU A 633 5.88 4.56 -45.98
CA LEU A 633 7.31 4.29 -45.87
C LEU A 633 7.93 4.31 -47.26
N GLN A 634 8.85 5.24 -47.48
CA GLN A 634 9.64 5.27 -48.72
C GLN A 634 10.83 4.32 -48.59
N LEU A 635 11.09 3.53 -49.63
CA LEU A 635 12.22 2.61 -49.68
C LEU A 635 13.34 3.15 -50.57
N SER A 636 14.57 2.68 -50.33
CA SER A 636 15.74 2.94 -51.18
C SER A 636 15.64 2.31 -52.58
N GLY A 637 14.73 1.36 -52.77
CA GLY A 637 14.43 0.71 -54.04
C GLY A 637 13.23 -0.23 -53.93
N PRO A 638 12.83 -0.92 -55.02
CA PRO A 638 11.74 -1.89 -54.99
C PRO A 638 12.03 -3.05 -54.00
N PRO A 639 11.06 -3.46 -53.15
CA PRO A 639 11.24 -4.49 -52.13
C PRO A 639 11.16 -5.91 -52.73
N THR A 640 11.92 -6.18 -53.79
CA THR A 640 11.91 -7.49 -54.46
C THR A 640 12.36 -8.59 -53.51
N GLY A 641 11.51 -9.60 -53.32
CA GLY A 641 11.76 -10.72 -52.40
C GLY A 641 11.41 -10.42 -50.94
N ALA A 642 10.88 -9.24 -50.62
CA ALA A 642 10.46 -8.91 -49.27
C ALA A 642 9.33 -9.84 -48.79
N THR A 643 9.44 -10.31 -47.56
CA THR A 643 8.47 -11.22 -46.94
C THR A 643 7.68 -10.53 -45.83
N ALA A 644 8.30 -9.63 -45.09
CA ALA A 644 7.68 -8.92 -43.97
C ALA A 644 8.29 -7.54 -43.76
N LEU A 645 7.53 -6.66 -43.11
CA LEU A 645 8.01 -5.43 -42.52
C LEU A 645 8.03 -5.59 -41.01
N THR A 646 9.19 -5.34 -40.41
CA THR A 646 9.39 -5.38 -38.97
C THR A 646 9.68 -3.98 -38.44
N TYR A 647 8.92 -3.53 -37.44
CA TYR A 647 9.23 -2.32 -36.66
C TYR A 647 9.76 -2.72 -35.29
N GLN A 648 11.05 -2.49 -35.04
CA GLN A 648 11.71 -2.93 -33.80
C GLN A 648 11.62 -1.93 -32.65
N ALA A 649 11.49 -0.64 -32.97
CA ALA A 649 11.65 0.49 -32.06
C ALA A 649 13.04 0.55 -31.37
N HIS A 650 13.35 1.69 -30.74
CA HIS A 650 14.60 1.87 -30.00
C HIS A 650 14.64 1.16 -28.63
N LEU A 651 15.81 0.62 -28.30
CA LEU A 651 16.11 0.06 -26.98
C LEU A 651 16.12 1.13 -25.87
N ARG A 652 16.70 2.30 -26.13
CA ARG A 652 16.81 3.43 -25.20
C ARG A 652 16.05 4.63 -25.76
N ALA A 653 16.44 5.85 -25.39
CA ALA A 653 16.00 7.05 -26.07
C ALA A 653 16.29 6.98 -27.58
N GLY A 654 15.36 7.47 -28.38
CA GLY A 654 15.46 7.55 -29.84
C GLY A 654 14.22 8.23 -30.42
N PRO A 655 14.15 8.40 -31.76
CA PRO A 655 12.94 8.86 -32.42
C PRO A 655 11.79 7.88 -32.25
N TRP A 656 10.58 8.40 -32.07
CA TRP A 656 9.38 7.60 -31.84
C TRP A 656 8.30 7.87 -32.88
N ILE A 657 7.36 6.94 -32.98
CA ILE A 657 6.04 7.19 -33.56
C ILE A 657 5.05 7.18 -32.40
N THR A 658 4.49 8.33 -32.02
CA THR A 658 3.64 8.46 -30.83
C THR A 658 2.29 9.06 -31.16
N ASN A 659 1.29 8.73 -30.35
CA ASN A 659 0.00 9.42 -30.36
C ASN A 659 0.03 10.71 -29.52
N ALA A 660 -1.11 11.38 -29.39
CA ALA A 660 -1.24 12.65 -28.66
C ALA A 660 -0.90 12.57 -27.16
N VAL A 661 -0.96 11.39 -26.53
CA VAL A 661 -0.57 11.20 -25.12
C VAL A 661 0.87 10.72 -24.95
N GLY A 662 1.61 10.55 -26.04
CA GLY A 662 2.99 10.05 -26.02
C GLY A 662 3.11 8.52 -26.08
N ALA A 663 2.01 7.78 -26.15
CA ALA A 663 2.07 6.32 -26.26
C ALA A 663 2.59 5.93 -27.65
N GLY A 664 3.67 5.16 -27.67
CA GLY A 664 4.34 4.80 -28.91
C GLY A 664 3.66 3.66 -29.68
N LEU A 665 3.89 3.62 -30.99
CA LEU A 665 3.49 2.55 -31.90
C LEU A 665 3.96 1.19 -31.35
N LEU A 666 3.03 0.24 -31.30
CA LEU A 666 3.35 -1.14 -30.93
C LEU A 666 4.32 -1.72 -31.95
N THR A 667 5.31 -2.46 -31.45
CA THR A 667 6.27 -3.15 -32.30
C THR A 667 5.60 -4.34 -32.97
N PHE A 668 6.01 -4.65 -34.19
CA PHE A 668 5.35 -5.66 -35.01
C PHE A 668 6.30 -6.31 -36.02
N SER A 669 5.89 -7.48 -36.50
CA SER A 669 6.39 -8.08 -37.74
C SER A 669 5.19 -8.56 -38.53
N LEU A 670 4.92 -7.92 -39.67
CA LEU A 670 3.74 -8.20 -40.49
C LEU A 670 4.14 -8.60 -41.91
N PRO A 671 3.47 -9.59 -42.52
CA PRO A 671 3.74 -9.96 -43.90
C PRO A 671 3.43 -8.81 -44.85
N ILE A 672 4.23 -8.67 -45.90
CA ILE A 672 4.00 -7.70 -46.97
C ILE A 672 3.12 -8.38 -48.02
N SER A 673 1.95 -7.80 -48.26
CA SER A 673 0.99 -8.26 -49.28
C SER A 673 1.16 -7.57 -50.62
#